data_AF-A0A8X7R501-F1
#
_entry.id   AF-A0A8X7R501-F1
#
_cell.length_a   1.000
_cell.length_b   1.000
_cell.length_c   1.000
_cell.angle_alpha   90.00
_cell.angle_beta   90.00
_cell.angle_gamma   90.00
#
_symmetry.space_group_name_H-M   'P 1'
#
loop_
_entity.id
_entity.type
_entity.pdbx_description
1 polymer ?
#
loop_
_entity_poly.entity_id
_entity_poly.type
_entity_poly.pdbx_seq_one_letter_code
_entity_poly.pdbx_strand_id
1 'polypeptide(L)'
;MEDKKANIIATISILALIIVIITARVTLKLSKTFYLIAGVDISLILAVICFLVIRRRYNRERKILVSKYVSEGRELRIEYSFLRKVAGVPTKFKLEDLEEATDGFRIQIGKGGSGSVFKGVLKDGSQVAVKRIEGEEKGEREFRSEVAAIASVQHKNLVRLYGYSSVNRQRFLVYAYIPNSSLDVWIFRNRRSRGCLTWDQRYQVAVDVAKALAYLHHDCRSKILHLDVKPENILLDENYRAVVTDFGLSKLIARDESRVVTEIRGTCGYLAPEWLLEHGISEKSDVYSYGIVLLEMIGGRRSIMKVEVEETNKKTNEKSKKKKLEYFPRIVNQKMRERKVMEIVDERVEAGDEGQVMKLVCVALWCIQEKAKNRPDMAMVIEMLEGRVPVSEPPDSQLVVVDLLAAGDDDDATTGVRRVVETVLLSPSASSQHCLLSEMSISGAALGSGRILGRAVEFGKTHVVRPKGKHQATIVWLHGLGDNGSSWSQLLETLPLPNIKWICPTAPSQPISLFGGFPSTAWFDVVGINEDGPDDVEGLDVAAAHVANLLSNEPSDIKLGVGGFSMGAGTSLYSATCFATGKYGNGNPYPINLSTVIGLSGWLPCAKTLAGKLEEEQIKNRAASLPILVCHGKGDDVVPYKFGEKSSEALISHGFKKTTFKAYNGLGHYTIPQEMDELCAWLTSNLGLQG
;
A
#
# COMPACT_ATOMS: atom_id res chain seq x y z
N MET A 1 32.60 26.07 -11.00
CA MET A 1 33.68 26.92 -10.46
C MET A 1 35.05 26.56 -11.05
N GLU A 2 35.29 25.28 -11.35
CA GLU A 2 36.57 24.76 -11.86
C GLU A 2 36.94 25.28 -13.26
N ASP A 3 35.97 25.47 -14.16
CA ASP A 3 36.25 25.97 -15.53
C ASP A 3 36.79 27.40 -15.57
N LYS A 4 36.40 28.26 -14.61
CA LYS A 4 36.98 29.63 -14.51
C LYS A 4 38.44 29.57 -14.09
N LYS A 5 38.77 28.70 -13.11
CA LYS A 5 40.14 28.50 -12.65
C LYS A 5 41.03 27.94 -13.78
N ALA A 6 40.53 26.96 -14.53
CA ALA A 6 41.26 26.38 -15.65
C ALA A 6 41.53 27.38 -16.79
N ASN A 7 40.55 28.23 -17.13
CA ASN A 7 40.75 29.30 -18.12
C ASN A 7 41.76 30.35 -17.65
N ILE A 8 41.70 30.72 -16.37
CA ILE A 8 42.65 31.68 -15.77
C ILE A 8 44.07 31.11 -15.81
N ILE A 9 44.25 29.84 -15.44
CA ILE A 9 45.55 29.15 -15.49
C ILE A 9 46.07 29.11 -16.94
N ALA A 10 45.22 28.72 -17.90
CA ALA A 10 45.62 28.70 -19.31
C ALA A 10 46.04 30.09 -19.84
N THR A 11 45.29 31.15 -19.48
CA THR A 11 45.66 32.52 -19.89
C THR A 11 46.97 32.98 -19.25
N ILE A 12 47.21 32.64 -17.99
CA ILE A 12 48.45 32.98 -17.28
C ILE A 12 49.64 32.23 -17.88
N SER A 13 49.49 30.94 -18.18
CA SER A 13 50.53 30.14 -18.84
C SER A 13 50.87 30.67 -20.24
N ILE A 14 49.88 31.11 -21.01
CA ILE A 14 50.09 31.75 -22.32
C ILE A 14 50.84 33.08 -22.17
N LEU A 15 50.44 33.92 -21.21
CA LEU A 15 51.10 35.21 -20.97
C LEU A 15 52.56 35.02 -20.54
N ALA A 16 52.82 34.05 -19.65
CA ALA A 16 54.17 33.71 -19.19
C ALA A 16 55.04 33.21 -20.36
N LEU A 17 54.48 32.38 -21.24
CA LEU A 17 55.16 31.88 -22.43
C LEU A 17 55.53 33.04 -23.38
N ILE A 18 54.60 33.98 -23.61
CA ILE A 18 54.83 35.18 -24.43
C ILE A 18 55.98 36.02 -23.86
N ILE A 19 56.01 36.22 -22.54
CA ILE A 19 57.08 36.96 -21.87
C ILE A 19 58.42 36.26 -22.10
N VAL A 20 58.52 34.95 -21.84
CA VAL A 20 59.75 34.17 -22.06
C VAL A 20 60.24 34.26 -23.50
N ILE A 21 59.33 34.18 -24.48
CA ILE A 21 59.64 34.32 -25.90
C ILE A 21 60.22 35.71 -26.18
N ILE A 22 59.60 36.79 -25.69
CA ILE A 22 60.09 38.17 -25.89
C ILE A 22 61.48 38.34 -25.28
N THR A 23 61.71 37.85 -24.06
CA THR A 23 63.02 37.94 -23.39
C THR A 23 64.09 37.16 -24.15
N ALA A 24 63.76 35.95 -24.65
CA ALA A 24 64.65 35.15 -25.48
C ALA A 24 64.99 35.84 -26.83
N ARG A 25 64.00 36.51 -27.46
CA ARG A 25 64.22 37.27 -28.70
C ARG A 25 65.18 38.45 -28.52
N VAL A 26 65.09 39.17 -27.39
CA VAL A 26 65.93 40.34 -27.10
C VAL A 26 67.37 39.94 -26.76
N THR A 27 67.56 38.77 -26.14
CA THR A 27 68.87 38.32 -25.63
C THR A 27 69.71 37.53 -26.63
N LEU A 28 69.09 36.78 -27.55
CA LEU A 28 69.83 35.79 -28.36
C LEU A 28 70.36 36.26 -29.72
N LYS A 29 69.82 37.34 -30.32
CA LYS A 29 70.07 37.77 -31.72
C LYS A 29 69.92 36.60 -32.75
N LEU A 30 69.93 36.88 -34.05
CA LEU A 30 69.51 35.97 -35.13
C LEU A 30 70.48 34.77 -35.38
N SER A 31 70.50 33.81 -34.47
CA SER A 31 71.23 32.53 -34.54
C SER A 31 70.34 31.39 -35.04
N LYS A 32 70.89 30.29 -35.58
CA LYS A 32 70.13 29.06 -35.90
C LYS A 32 69.32 28.53 -34.70
N THR A 33 69.81 28.75 -33.48
CA THR A 33 69.12 28.38 -32.23
C THR A 33 67.82 29.15 -32.02
N PHE A 34 67.72 30.39 -32.52
CA PHE A 34 66.50 31.21 -32.44
C PHE A 34 65.34 30.59 -33.23
N TYR A 35 65.59 30.13 -34.46
CA TYR A 35 64.56 29.55 -35.31
C TYR A 35 64.05 28.19 -34.78
N LEU A 36 64.92 27.42 -34.11
CA LEU A 36 64.58 26.14 -33.52
C LEU A 36 63.65 26.32 -32.29
N ILE A 37 63.97 27.25 -31.41
CA ILE A 37 63.15 27.58 -30.23
C ILE A 37 61.79 28.17 -30.68
N ALA A 38 61.80 29.10 -31.64
CA ALA A 38 60.57 29.68 -32.17
C ALA A 38 59.61 28.64 -32.79
N GLY A 39 60.15 27.60 -33.46
CA GLY A 39 59.34 26.52 -34.02
C GLY A 39 58.65 25.66 -32.96
N VAL A 40 59.34 25.36 -31.86
CA VAL A 40 58.79 24.60 -30.73
C VAL A 40 57.70 25.40 -30.02
N ASP A 41 57.93 26.70 -29.79
CA ASP A 41 56.98 27.58 -29.11
C ASP A 41 55.68 27.75 -29.91
N ILE A 42 55.78 27.96 -31.23
CA ILE A 42 54.61 28.07 -32.10
C ILE A 42 53.80 26.77 -32.09
N SER A 43 54.47 25.62 -32.12
CA SER A 43 53.81 24.31 -32.09
C SER A 43 53.07 24.07 -30.77
N LEU A 44 53.65 24.48 -29.64
CA LEU A 44 53.03 24.39 -28.32
C LEU A 44 51.81 25.31 -28.20
N ILE A 45 51.91 26.55 -28.69
CA ILE A 45 50.79 27.50 -28.71
C ILE A 45 49.62 26.96 -29.55
N LEU A 46 49.91 26.42 -30.73
CA LEU A 46 48.90 25.83 -31.61
C LEU A 46 48.21 24.62 -30.97
N ALA A 47 48.96 23.77 -30.27
CA ALA A 47 48.40 22.62 -29.55
C ALA A 47 47.43 23.04 -28.43
N VAL A 48 47.80 24.07 -27.65
CA VAL A 48 46.94 24.60 -26.58
C VAL A 48 45.67 25.23 -27.15
N ILE A 49 45.77 26.02 -28.23
CA ILE A 49 44.61 26.61 -28.90
C ILE A 49 43.68 25.52 -29.42
N CYS A 50 44.22 24.48 -30.05
CA CYS A 50 43.43 23.36 -30.58
C CYS A 50 42.68 22.61 -29.47
N PHE A 51 43.35 22.33 -28.35
CA PHE A 51 42.73 21.72 -27.16
C PHE A 51 41.58 22.57 -26.59
N LEU A 52 41.77 23.90 -26.49
CA LEU A 52 40.73 24.81 -26.00
C LEU A 52 39.51 24.86 -26.93
N VAL A 53 39.72 24.81 -28.25
CA VAL A 53 38.63 24.78 -29.26
C VAL A 53 37.86 23.46 -29.18
N ILE A 54 38.54 22.32 -29.12
CA ILE A 54 37.91 20.99 -29.00
C ILE A 54 37.10 20.91 -27.71
N ARG A 55 37.67 21.33 -26.58
CA ARG A 55 36.98 21.33 -25.28
C ARG A 55 35.77 22.25 -25.26
N ARG A 56 35.85 23.45 -25.86
CA ARG A 56 34.70 24.36 -26.00
C ARG A 56 33.59 23.75 -26.82
N ARG A 57 33.92 23.07 -27.93
CA ARG A 57 32.95 22.41 -28.80
C ARG A 57 32.25 21.27 -28.07
N TYR A 58 33.01 20.41 -27.39
CA TYR A 58 32.47 19.31 -26.57
C TYR A 58 31.54 19.80 -25.45
N ASN A 59 31.92 20.86 -24.73
CA ASN A 59 31.09 21.41 -23.66
C ASN A 59 29.81 22.09 -24.19
N ARG A 60 29.83 22.64 -25.40
CA ARG A 60 28.66 23.25 -26.03
C ARG A 60 27.66 22.18 -26.47
N GLU A 61 28.14 21.13 -27.13
CA GLU A 61 27.37 19.94 -27.53
C GLU A 61 26.69 19.30 -26.31
N ARG A 62 27.46 19.08 -25.22
CA ARG A 62 26.93 18.50 -23.97
C ARG A 62 25.80 19.33 -23.36
N LYS A 63 25.90 20.66 -23.36
CA LYS A 63 24.83 21.54 -22.83
C LYS A 63 23.55 21.47 -23.66
N ILE A 64 23.67 21.40 -24.98
CA ILE A 64 22.53 21.28 -25.89
C ILE A 64 21.82 19.93 -25.69
N LEU A 65 22.59 18.84 -25.60
CA LEU A 65 22.07 17.50 -25.34
C LEU A 65 21.33 17.42 -23.99
N VAL A 66 21.92 17.95 -22.91
CA VAL A 66 21.27 18.00 -21.59
C VAL A 66 19.99 18.84 -21.63
N SER A 67 20.00 19.99 -22.31
CA SER A 67 18.80 20.82 -22.45
C SER A 67 17.68 20.11 -23.20
N LYS A 68 18.02 19.37 -24.27
CA LYS A 68 17.06 18.62 -25.08
C LYS A 68 16.47 17.44 -24.29
N TYR A 69 17.30 16.70 -23.56
CA TYR A 69 16.84 15.65 -22.64
C TYR A 69 15.91 16.19 -21.53
N VAL A 70 16.19 17.38 -21.00
CA VAL A 70 15.36 18.02 -19.97
C VAL A 70 14.04 18.58 -20.53
N SER A 71 13.99 18.99 -21.81
CA SER A 71 12.73 19.39 -22.45
C SER A 71 11.88 18.18 -22.82
N GLU A 72 12.46 17.16 -23.46
CA GLU A 72 11.77 15.91 -23.80
C GLU A 72 11.26 15.20 -22.53
N GLY A 73 12.08 15.16 -21.47
CA GLY A 73 11.66 14.63 -20.17
C GLY A 73 10.58 15.46 -19.45
N ARG A 74 10.42 16.75 -19.78
CA ARG A 74 9.31 17.58 -19.29
C ARG A 74 8.03 17.32 -20.07
N GLU A 75 8.13 17.21 -21.39
CA GLU A 75 7.01 16.95 -22.30
C GLU A 75 6.38 15.58 -22.03
N LEU A 76 7.21 14.53 -21.91
CA LEU A 76 6.78 13.19 -21.48
C LEU A 76 6.12 13.22 -20.09
N ARG A 77 6.64 14.01 -19.15
CA ARG A 77 6.06 14.12 -17.81
C ARG A 77 4.70 14.82 -17.84
N ILE A 78 4.50 15.80 -18.71
CA ILE A 78 3.22 16.47 -18.93
C ILE A 78 2.22 15.48 -19.54
N GLU A 79 2.62 14.73 -20.57
CA GLU A 79 1.79 13.73 -21.23
C GLU A 79 1.39 12.57 -20.28
N TYR A 80 2.34 12.03 -19.51
CA TYR A 80 2.05 11.05 -18.45
C TYR A 80 1.16 11.63 -17.34
N SER A 81 1.34 12.90 -16.95
CA SER A 81 0.46 13.54 -15.96
C SER A 81 -0.97 13.72 -16.50
N PHE A 82 -1.11 13.99 -17.80
CA PHE A 82 -2.39 14.11 -18.48
C PHE A 82 -3.10 12.75 -18.53
N LEU A 83 -2.42 11.70 -18.98
CA LEU A 83 -2.96 10.33 -18.97
C LEU A 83 -3.36 9.88 -17.56
N ARG A 84 -2.56 10.24 -16.54
CA ARG A 84 -2.84 9.93 -15.14
C ARG A 84 -4.07 10.69 -14.60
N LYS A 85 -4.24 11.97 -14.98
CA LYS A 85 -5.45 12.76 -14.68
C LYS A 85 -6.69 12.18 -15.37
N VAL A 86 -6.58 11.74 -16.63
CA VAL A 86 -7.68 11.10 -17.38
C VAL A 86 -8.04 9.74 -16.80
N ALA A 87 -7.03 8.96 -16.38
CA ALA A 87 -7.21 7.66 -15.73
C ALA A 87 -7.66 7.75 -14.26
N GLY A 88 -7.83 8.96 -13.71
CA GLY A 88 -8.26 9.15 -12.32
C GLY A 88 -7.22 8.75 -11.26
N VAL A 89 -5.97 8.52 -11.66
CA VAL A 89 -4.91 8.03 -10.76
C VAL A 89 -4.28 9.19 -9.98
N PRO A 90 -3.99 9.04 -8.68
CA PRO A 90 -3.38 10.09 -7.87
C PRO A 90 -2.00 10.54 -8.40
N THR A 91 -1.79 11.86 -8.42
CA THR A 91 -0.53 12.48 -8.85
C THR A 91 0.45 12.62 -7.68
N LYS A 92 1.75 12.36 -7.92
CA LYS A 92 2.79 12.64 -6.93
C LYS A 92 3.18 14.12 -7.01
N PHE A 93 2.87 14.88 -5.97
CA PHE A 93 3.21 16.30 -5.85
C PHE A 93 4.59 16.48 -5.24
N LYS A 94 5.28 17.56 -5.62
CA LYS A 94 6.46 18.02 -4.89
C LYS A 94 6.02 18.84 -3.69
N LEU A 95 6.86 18.90 -2.64
CA LEU A 95 6.54 19.66 -1.44
C LEU A 95 6.42 21.16 -1.75
N GLU A 96 7.29 21.69 -2.61
CA GLU A 96 7.30 23.11 -2.96
C GLU A 96 6.00 23.53 -3.67
N ASP A 97 5.42 22.64 -4.49
CA ASP A 97 4.15 22.90 -5.15
C ASP A 97 2.99 22.95 -4.14
N LEU A 98 3.05 22.16 -3.06
CA LEU A 98 2.03 22.19 -1.99
C LEU A 98 2.20 23.41 -1.08
N GLU A 99 3.43 23.80 -0.77
CA GLU A 99 3.74 25.03 -0.04
C GLU A 99 3.21 26.26 -0.79
N GLU A 100 3.48 26.33 -2.11
CA GLU A 100 2.96 27.39 -2.98
C GLU A 100 1.42 27.38 -3.01
N ALA A 101 0.81 26.21 -3.22
CA ALA A 101 -0.64 26.07 -3.30
C ALA A 101 -1.37 26.44 -1.99
N THR A 102 -0.72 26.32 -0.84
CA THR A 102 -1.32 26.54 0.48
C THR A 102 -0.88 27.85 1.17
N ASP A 103 -0.17 28.72 0.45
CA ASP A 103 0.43 29.95 1.02
C ASP A 103 1.28 29.63 2.26
N GLY A 104 2.11 28.59 2.18
CA GLY A 104 2.93 28.10 3.30
C GLY A 104 2.11 27.44 4.41
N PHE A 105 1.08 26.66 4.06
CA PHE A 105 0.16 25.99 5.00
C PHE A 105 -0.55 26.96 5.97
N ARG A 106 -0.92 28.15 5.50
CA ARG A 106 -1.44 29.24 6.35
C ARG A 106 -2.86 29.00 6.84
N ILE A 107 -3.75 28.52 5.99
CA ILE A 107 -5.18 28.36 6.31
C ILE A 107 -5.45 26.92 6.73
N GLN A 108 -5.37 26.67 8.04
CA GLN A 108 -5.76 25.38 8.61
C GLN A 108 -7.29 25.30 8.73
N ILE A 109 -7.88 24.30 8.09
CA ILE A 109 -9.33 24.05 8.06
C ILE A 109 -9.76 22.89 8.97
N GLY A 110 -8.81 22.06 9.42
CA GLY A 110 -9.08 20.96 10.34
C GLY A 110 -7.85 20.49 11.09
N LYS A 111 -8.06 19.92 12.28
CA LYS A 111 -7.04 19.21 13.07
C LYS A 111 -7.69 18.01 13.74
N GLY A 112 -7.11 16.83 13.55
CA GLY A 112 -7.61 15.57 14.12
C GLY A 112 -6.49 14.62 14.52
N GLY A 113 -6.86 13.40 14.93
CA GLY A 113 -5.90 12.36 15.35
C GLY A 113 -4.94 11.91 14.24
N SER A 114 -5.32 12.10 12.98
CA SER A 114 -4.54 11.76 11.79
C SER A 114 -3.72 12.92 11.21
N GLY A 115 -3.79 14.11 11.83
CA GLY A 115 -2.97 15.27 11.45
C GLY A 115 -3.76 16.56 11.18
N SER A 116 -3.14 17.45 10.41
CA SER A 116 -3.63 18.82 10.15
C SER A 116 -4.04 18.98 8.68
N VAL A 117 -5.16 19.65 8.41
CA VAL A 117 -5.68 19.85 7.05
C VAL A 117 -5.67 21.34 6.68
N PHE A 118 -5.13 21.67 5.52
CA PHE A 118 -4.96 23.03 5.03
C PHE A 118 -5.71 23.27 3.73
N LYS A 119 -6.31 24.44 3.56
CA LYS A 119 -6.91 24.85 2.28
C LYS A 119 -5.83 25.36 1.34
N GLY A 120 -5.92 24.99 0.06
CA GLY A 120 -5.05 25.50 -0.98
C GLY A 120 -5.73 25.61 -2.34
N VAL A 121 -5.00 26.16 -3.31
CA VAL A 121 -5.40 26.29 -4.70
C VAL A 121 -4.23 25.84 -5.59
N LEU A 122 -4.44 24.83 -6.42
CA LEU A 122 -3.43 24.33 -7.35
C LEU A 122 -3.22 25.33 -8.51
N LYS A 123 -2.12 25.15 -9.27
CA LYS A 123 -1.77 25.99 -10.44
C LYS A 123 -2.84 26.01 -11.53
N ASP A 124 -3.67 24.98 -11.63
CA ASP A 124 -4.80 24.90 -12.56
C ASP A 124 -6.10 25.52 -12.02
N GLY A 125 -6.06 26.17 -10.85
CA GLY A 125 -7.20 26.81 -10.20
C GLY A 125 -8.04 25.89 -9.32
N SER A 126 -7.73 24.60 -9.27
CA SER A 126 -8.49 23.64 -8.45
C SER A 126 -8.34 23.93 -6.96
N GLN A 127 -9.46 24.07 -6.25
CA GLN A 127 -9.45 24.18 -4.79
C GLN A 127 -9.17 22.81 -4.15
N VAL A 128 -8.25 22.78 -3.19
CA VAL A 128 -7.79 21.54 -2.56
C VAL A 128 -7.75 21.62 -1.03
N ALA A 129 -7.90 20.47 -0.40
CA ALA A 129 -7.60 20.24 1.00
C ALA A 129 -6.34 19.38 1.11
N VAL A 130 -5.27 19.94 1.67
CA VAL A 130 -3.98 19.28 1.86
C VAL A 130 -3.90 18.78 3.30
N LYS A 131 -4.06 17.46 3.49
CA LYS A 131 -3.91 16.79 4.78
C LYS A 131 -2.44 16.45 5.00
N ARG A 132 -1.82 17.08 5.99
CA ARG A 132 -0.48 16.74 6.49
C ARG A 132 -0.64 15.69 7.59
N ILE A 133 -0.10 14.51 7.37
CA ILE A 133 -0.15 13.42 8.33
C ILE A 133 0.97 13.60 9.36
N GLU A 134 0.63 13.43 10.63
CA GLU A 134 1.54 13.61 11.77
C GLU A 134 1.86 12.25 12.42
N GLY A 135 3.09 12.07 12.92
CA GLY A 135 3.58 10.82 13.54
C GLY A 135 4.38 9.93 12.58
N GLU A 136 5.50 9.36 13.06
CA GLU A 136 6.42 8.58 12.19
C GLU A 136 5.81 7.24 11.76
N GLU A 137 5.75 6.26 12.68
CA GLU A 137 5.35 4.89 12.32
C GLU A 137 3.82 4.75 12.14
N LYS A 138 3.04 5.38 13.03
CA LYS A 138 1.57 5.41 12.92
C LYS A 138 1.11 6.18 11.68
N GLY A 139 1.72 7.35 11.42
CA GLY A 139 1.37 8.18 10.27
C GLY A 139 1.74 7.54 8.93
N GLU A 140 2.85 6.79 8.85
CA GLU A 140 3.18 6.03 7.63
C GLU A 140 2.13 4.94 7.33
N ARG A 141 1.67 4.23 8.36
CA ARG A 141 0.60 3.22 8.21
C ARG A 141 -0.70 3.85 7.73
N GLU A 142 -1.14 4.94 8.36
CA GLU A 142 -2.36 5.67 7.95
C GLU A 142 -2.22 6.21 6.52
N PHE A 143 -1.08 6.82 6.18
CA PHE A 143 -0.81 7.31 4.83
C PHE A 143 -0.95 6.22 3.77
N ARG A 144 -0.33 5.06 3.99
CA ARG A 144 -0.36 3.94 3.05
C ARG A 144 -1.76 3.32 2.94
N SER A 145 -2.45 3.14 4.06
CA SER A 145 -3.83 2.63 4.08
C SER A 145 -4.75 3.55 3.29
N GLU A 146 -4.63 4.86 3.53
CA GLU A 146 -5.46 5.88 2.90
C GLU A 146 -5.22 5.91 1.38
N VAL A 147 -3.96 5.94 0.93
CA VAL A 147 -3.61 5.86 -0.50
C VAL A 147 -4.11 4.56 -1.13
N ALA A 148 -3.89 3.41 -0.50
CA ALA A 148 -4.30 2.13 -1.05
C ALA A 148 -5.82 2.00 -1.20
N ALA A 149 -6.58 2.54 -0.23
CA ALA A 149 -8.04 2.49 -0.24
C ALA A 149 -8.64 3.46 -1.27
N ILE A 150 -8.20 4.72 -1.29
CA ILE A 150 -8.89 5.77 -2.06
C ILE A 150 -8.35 5.97 -3.47
N ALA A 151 -7.14 5.48 -3.80
CA ALA A 151 -6.46 5.79 -5.07
C ALA A 151 -7.20 5.33 -6.34
N SER A 152 -8.03 4.29 -6.24
CA SER A 152 -8.80 3.75 -7.36
C SER A 152 -10.31 3.91 -7.20
N VAL A 153 -10.74 4.62 -6.15
CA VAL A 153 -12.14 4.81 -5.78
C VAL A 153 -12.65 6.09 -6.42
N GLN A 154 -13.77 5.98 -7.14
CA GLN A 154 -14.40 7.13 -7.76
C GLN A 154 -15.92 7.05 -7.61
N HIS A 155 -16.45 7.83 -6.67
CA HIS A 155 -17.87 7.92 -6.39
C HIS A 155 -18.23 9.33 -5.94
N LYS A 156 -19.41 9.84 -6.33
CA LYS A 156 -19.83 11.22 -6.02
C LYS A 156 -19.95 11.52 -4.53
N ASN A 157 -20.22 10.51 -3.71
CA ASN A 157 -20.36 10.62 -2.26
C ASN A 157 -19.07 10.22 -1.51
N LEU A 158 -17.94 10.10 -2.20
CA LEU A 158 -16.63 9.83 -1.62
C LEU A 158 -15.64 10.94 -2.00
N VAL A 159 -14.79 11.33 -1.06
CA VAL A 159 -13.81 12.40 -1.32
C VAL A 159 -12.83 11.95 -2.40
N ARG A 160 -12.58 12.82 -3.38
CA ARG A 160 -11.63 12.54 -4.46
C ARG A 160 -10.20 12.86 -4.02
N LEU A 161 -9.32 11.87 -4.06
CA LEU A 161 -7.88 12.06 -3.90
C LEU A 161 -7.28 12.52 -5.25
N TYR A 162 -6.72 13.72 -5.28
CA TYR A 162 -5.96 14.22 -6.44
C TYR A 162 -4.52 13.73 -6.44
N GLY A 163 -3.94 13.48 -5.28
CA GLY A 163 -2.55 13.08 -5.19
C GLY A 163 -1.98 13.03 -3.79
N TYR A 164 -0.69 12.80 -3.73
CA TYR A 164 0.06 12.68 -2.48
C TYR A 164 1.46 13.26 -2.62
N SER A 165 2.08 13.58 -1.50
CA SER A 165 3.51 13.90 -1.42
C SER A 165 4.15 13.14 -0.26
N SER A 166 5.37 12.66 -0.48
CA SER A 166 6.16 11.90 0.48
C SER A 166 7.62 12.30 0.33
N VAL A 167 8.09 13.18 1.23
CA VAL A 167 9.43 13.78 1.21
C VAL A 167 9.93 13.92 2.65
N ASN A 168 11.18 13.51 2.94
CA ASN A 168 11.82 13.71 4.25
C ASN A 168 10.98 13.33 5.48
N ARG A 169 10.31 12.15 5.44
CA ARG A 169 9.35 11.66 6.46
C ARG A 169 8.07 12.49 6.62
N GLN A 170 7.90 13.58 5.87
CA GLN A 170 6.62 14.29 5.78
C GLN A 170 5.73 13.62 4.75
N ARG A 171 4.44 13.55 5.06
CA ARG A 171 3.41 12.90 4.25
C ARG A 171 2.23 13.83 4.08
N PHE A 172 1.81 13.99 2.83
CA PHE A 172 0.68 14.83 2.47
C PHE A 172 -0.26 14.10 1.54
N LEU A 173 -1.56 14.28 1.75
CA LEU A 173 -2.62 13.85 0.85
C LEU A 173 -3.37 15.08 0.35
N VAL A 174 -3.64 15.12 -0.95
CA VAL A 174 -4.26 16.25 -1.63
C VAL A 174 -5.64 15.82 -2.09
N TYR A 175 -6.67 16.36 -1.45
CA TYR A 175 -8.07 16.07 -1.73
C TYR A 175 -8.74 17.23 -2.46
N ALA A 176 -9.84 16.92 -3.16
CA ALA A 176 -10.80 17.94 -3.56
C ALA A 176 -11.30 18.69 -2.31
N TYR A 177 -11.32 20.01 -2.35
CA TYR A 177 -11.88 20.81 -1.26
C TYR A 177 -13.40 20.70 -1.27
N ILE A 178 -13.99 20.33 -0.13
CA ILE A 178 -15.43 20.23 0.06
C ILE A 178 -15.91 21.41 0.92
N PRO A 179 -16.78 22.29 0.40
CA PRO A 179 -17.23 23.49 1.09
C PRO A 179 -18.45 23.20 1.97
N ASN A 180 -18.52 23.76 3.18
CA ASN A 180 -19.54 23.55 4.24
C ASN A 180 -19.11 22.65 5.42
N SER A 181 -17.84 22.24 5.49
CA SER A 181 -17.29 21.50 6.63
C SER A 181 -17.93 20.12 6.82
N SER A 182 -17.55 19.45 7.91
CA SER A 182 -18.11 18.19 8.39
C SER A 182 -19.52 18.31 8.96
N LEU A 183 -20.26 17.21 8.93
CA LEU A 183 -21.66 17.06 9.35
C LEU A 183 -21.85 17.40 10.84
N ASP A 184 -20.88 17.08 11.70
CA ASP A 184 -20.93 17.35 13.14
C ASP A 184 -21.22 18.83 13.47
N VAL A 185 -20.70 19.75 12.65
CA VAL A 185 -20.88 21.20 12.81
C VAL A 185 -22.34 21.63 12.64
N TRP A 186 -23.11 20.89 11.83
CA TRP A 186 -24.50 21.22 11.50
C TRP A 186 -25.51 20.48 12.37
N ILE A 187 -25.13 19.29 12.81
CA ILE A 187 -26.01 18.33 13.47
C ILE A 187 -25.91 18.44 14.99
N PHE A 188 -24.79 18.86 15.58
CA PHE A 188 -24.68 19.06 17.03
C PHE A 188 -24.85 20.52 17.43
N ARG A 189 -25.35 20.74 18.65
CA ARG A 189 -25.40 22.07 19.25
C ARG A 189 -23.98 22.54 19.57
N ASN A 190 -23.52 23.58 18.87
CA ASN A 190 -22.24 24.22 19.14
C ASN A 190 -22.42 25.73 19.32
N ARG A 191 -21.68 26.35 20.24
CA ARG A 191 -21.83 27.79 20.61
C ARG A 191 -21.46 28.77 19.47
N ARG A 192 -21.01 28.27 18.32
CA ARG A 192 -20.55 29.03 17.15
C ARG A 192 -21.35 28.71 15.87
N SER A 193 -22.56 28.14 15.98
CA SER A 193 -23.25 27.46 14.85
C SER A 193 -23.48 28.36 13.63
N ARG A 194 -23.21 27.80 12.44
CA ARG A 194 -23.51 28.37 11.12
C ARG A 194 -24.96 28.14 10.63
N GLY A 195 -25.80 27.53 11.47
CA GLY A 195 -27.15 27.08 11.11
C GLY A 195 -27.37 25.64 11.56
N CYS A 196 -28.42 25.00 11.03
CA CYS A 196 -28.79 23.62 11.29
C CYS A 196 -29.34 23.00 9.99
N LEU A 197 -29.00 21.73 9.69
CA LEU A 197 -29.59 21.06 8.54
C LEU A 197 -31.08 20.79 8.78
N THR A 198 -31.87 21.05 7.74
CA THR A 198 -33.29 20.67 7.66
C THR A 198 -33.46 19.16 7.67
N TRP A 199 -34.68 18.68 7.94
CA TRP A 199 -34.98 17.25 7.94
C TRP A 199 -34.65 16.59 6.60
N ASP A 200 -35.09 17.19 5.49
CA ASP A 200 -34.87 16.65 4.14
C ASP A 200 -33.38 16.56 3.80
N GLN A 201 -32.58 17.55 4.21
CA GLN A 201 -31.13 17.50 4.05
C GLN A 201 -30.51 16.36 4.86
N ARG A 202 -30.94 16.15 6.12
CA ARG A 202 -30.46 15.03 6.94
C ARG A 202 -30.83 13.68 6.33
N TYR A 203 -32.04 13.56 5.80
CA TYR A 203 -32.49 12.36 5.09
C TYR A 203 -31.65 12.11 3.84
N GLN A 204 -31.35 13.17 3.08
CA GLN A 204 -30.53 13.06 1.89
C GLN A 204 -29.07 12.69 2.22
N VAL A 205 -28.51 13.22 3.31
CA VAL A 205 -27.20 12.84 3.84
C VAL A 205 -27.17 11.36 4.22
N ALA A 206 -28.21 10.85 4.91
CA ALA A 206 -28.32 9.43 5.24
C ALA A 206 -28.22 8.55 3.98
N VAL A 207 -29.00 8.87 2.95
CA VAL A 207 -28.99 8.15 1.66
C VAL A 207 -27.62 8.23 0.97
N ASP A 208 -26.99 9.41 0.98
CA ASP A 208 -25.69 9.63 0.33
C ASP A 208 -24.56 8.84 1.00
N VAL A 209 -24.52 8.82 2.33
CA VAL A 209 -23.55 8.02 3.09
C VAL A 209 -23.81 6.53 2.88
N ALA A 210 -25.08 6.11 2.80
CA ALA A 210 -25.41 4.71 2.51
C ALA A 210 -24.90 4.26 1.13
N LYS A 211 -25.06 5.11 0.10
CA LYS A 211 -24.53 4.89 -1.26
C LYS A 211 -23.00 4.80 -1.28
N ALA A 212 -22.34 5.71 -0.57
CA ALA A 212 -20.89 5.67 -0.41
C ALA A 212 -20.39 4.34 0.17
N LEU A 213 -20.99 3.88 1.27
CA LEU A 213 -20.57 2.63 1.93
C LEU A 213 -20.93 1.39 1.08
N ALA A 214 -22.10 1.36 0.44
CA ALA A 214 -22.46 0.26 -0.46
C ALA A 214 -21.45 0.10 -1.61
N TYR A 215 -21.01 1.22 -2.20
CA TYR A 215 -19.99 1.21 -3.24
C TYR A 215 -18.67 0.61 -2.72
N LEU A 216 -18.20 1.04 -1.54
CA LEU A 216 -16.98 0.51 -0.92
C LEU A 216 -17.05 -0.99 -0.60
N HIS A 217 -18.22 -1.46 -0.16
CA HIS A 217 -18.42 -2.84 0.27
C HIS A 217 -18.64 -3.83 -0.89
N HIS A 218 -19.28 -3.39 -1.98
CA HIS A 218 -19.78 -4.29 -3.02
C HIS A 218 -19.27 -4.00 -4.44
N ASP A 219 -19.04 -2.74 -4.78
CA ASP A 219 -18.75 -2.32 -6.16
C ASP A 219 -17.26 -2.14 -6.44
N CYS A 220 -16.46 -1.90 -5.40
CA CYS A 220 -15.00 -1.85 -5.50
C CYS A 220 -14.40 -3.24 -5.84
N ARG A 221 -13.26 -3.24 -6.57
CA ARG A 221 -12.56 -4.49 -6.97
C ARG A 221 -12.23 -5.36 -5.76
N SER A 222 -11.62 -4.75 -4.74
CA SER A 222 -11.48 -5.31 -3.40
C SER A 222 -12.53 -4.68 -2.49
N LYS A 223 -13.02 -5.42 -1.50
CA LYS A 223 -13.93 -4.88 -0.49
C LYS A 223 -13.14 -3.89 0.36
N ILE A 224 -13.65 -2.68 0.55
CA ILE A 224 -13.00 -1.64 1.37
C ILE A 224 -13.84 -1.40 2.61
N LEU A 225 -13.28 -1.66 3.79
CA LEU A 225 -13.89 -1.28 5.06
C LEU A 225 -13.42 0.13 5.42
N HIS A 226 -14.36 1.04 5.71
CA HIS A 226 -14.04 2.43 6.06
C HIS A 226 -13.47 2.53 7.47
N LEU A 227 -14.11 1.87 8.44
CA LEU A 227 -13.72 1.68 9.84
C LEU A 227 -13.72 2.92 10.75
N ASP A 228 -13.89 4.12 10.19
CA ASP A 228 -14.06 5.36 10.96
C ASP A 228 -15.24 6.22 10.48
N VAL A 229 -16.40 5.58 10.27
CA VAL A 229 -17.64 6.30 9.87
C VAL A 229 -18.20 7.07 11.07
N LYS A 230 -18.17 8.40 10.99
CA LYS A 230 -18.65 9.34 12.03
C LYS A 230 -18.96 10.71 11.42
N PRO A 231 -19.71 11.59 12.11
CA PRO A 231 -20.09 12.89 11.54
C PRO A 231 -18.91 13.81 11.18
N GLU A 232 -17.77 13.69 11.86
CA GLU A 232 -16.55 14.44 11.55
C GLU A 232 -15.93 14.05 10.19
N ASN A 233 -16.18 12.81 9.75
CA ASN A 233 -15.64 12.22 8.52
C ASN A 233 -16.67 12.24 7.37
N ILE A 234 -17.78 12.97 7.55
CA ILE A 234 -18.80 13.18 6.52
C ILE A 234 -18.82 14.68 6.21
N LEU A 235 -18.24 15.07 5.08
CA LEU A 235 -18.25 16.45 4.62
C LEU A 235 -19.54 16.73 3.84
N LEU A 236 -19.95 17.99 3.81
CA LEU A 236 -21.11 18.45 3.03
C LEU A 236 -20.61 19.31 1.89
N ASP A 237 -21.09 19.12 0.67
CA ASP A 237 -20.77 19.96 -0.49
C ASP A 237 -21.63 21.25 -0.57
N GLU A 238 -21.50 22.00 -1.66
CA GLU A 238 -22.26 23.24 -1.92
C GLU A 238 -23.78 23.05 -1.86
N ASN A 239 -24.26 21.85 -2.18
CA ASN A 239 -25.66 21.46 -2.20
C ASN A 239 -26.06 20.67 -0.94
N TYR A 240 -25.22 20.67 0.09
CA TYR A 240 -25.40 19.90 1.32
C TYR A 240 -25.52 18.38 1.09
N ARG A 241 -24.91 17.86 0.02
CA ARG A 241 -24.79 16.42 -0.25
C ARG A 241 -23.61 15.86 0.51
N ALA A 242 -23.72 14.61 0.96
CA ALA A 242 -22.70 14.00 1.79
C ALA A 242 -21.53 13.46 0.95
N VAL A 243 -20.32 13.71 1.43
CA VAL A 243 -19.06 13.22 0.89
C VAL A 243 -18.24 12.60 2.03
N VAL A 244 -18.09 11.28 2.04
CA VAL A 244 -17.33 10.55 3.06
C VAL A 244 -15.82 10.72 2.82
N THR A 245 -15.07 10.96 3.89
CA THR A 245 -13.62 11.23 3.88
C THR A 245 -12.91 10.44 4.98
N ASP A 246 -11.57 10.53 4.98
CA ASP A 246 -10.67 9.98 6.00
C ASP A 246 -10.56 8.45 6.01
N PHE A 247 -9.83 7.93 5.03
CA PHE A 247 -9.58 6.50 4.86
C PHE A 247 -8.33 6.02 5.63
N GLY A 248 -7.83 6.79 6.60
CA GLY A 248 -6.60 6.48 7.34
C GLY A 248 -6.66 5.16 8.11
N LEU A 249 -7.85 4.75 8.56
CA LEU A 249 -8.09 3.46 9.22
C LEU A 249 -8.64 2.38 8.29
N SER A 250 -8.89 2.71 7.02
CA SER A 250 -9.57 1.80 6.10
C SER A 250 -8.74 0.57 5.77
N LYS A 251 -9.41 -0.52 5.43
CA LYS A 251 -8.76 -1.80 5.08
C LYS A 251 -9.33 -2.39 3.80
N LEU A 252 -8.43 -2.88 2.95
CA LEU A 252 -8.80 -3.68 1.78
C LEU A 252 -8.88 -5.14 2.22
N ILE A 253 -9.98 -5.80 1.83
CA ILE A 253 -10.26 -7.20 2.12
C ILE A 253 -10.52 -7.90 0.78
N ALA A 254 -9.95 -9.10 0.63
CA ALA A 254 -10.23 -9.94 -0.53
C ALA A 254 -11.70 -10.37 -0.53
N ARG A 255 -12.33 -10.53 -1.70
CA ARG A 255 -13.79 -10.77 -1.75
C ARG A 255 -14.22 -12.09 -1.08
N ASP A 256 -13.32 -13.05 -0.98
CA ASP A 256 -13.50 -14.36 -0.34
C ASP A 256 -13.27 -14.34 1.18
N GLU A 257 -12.71 -13.27 1.73
CA GLU A 257 -12.53 -13.12 3.17
C GLU A 257 -13.79 -12.54 3.83
N SER A 258 -14.35 -13.27 4.79
CA SER A 258 -15.54 -12.84 5.53
C SER A 258 -15.25 -11.89 6.69
N ARG A 259 -14.07 -12.02 7.33
CA ARG A 259 -13.69 -11.27 8.53
C ARG A 259 -12.17 -11.11 8.60
N VAL A 260 -11.70 -10.02 9.19
CA VAL A 260 -10.27 -9.77 9.44
C VAL A 260 -10.05 -9.48 10.91
N VAL A 261 -9.05 -10.13 11.52
CA VAL A 261 -8.61 -9.80 12.89
C VAL A 261 -7.55 -8.71 12.81
N THR A 262 -7.74 -7.64 13.57
CA THR A 262 -6.83 -6.49 13.61
C THR A 262 -6.83 -5.87 14.99
N GLU A 263 -5.76 -5.13 15.31
CA GLU A 263 -5.77 -4.23 16.45
C GLU A 263 -7.01 -3.33 16.46
N ILE A 264 -7.61 -3.17 17.64
CA ILE A 264 -8.75 -2.28 17.85
C ILE A 264 -8.28 -0.83 17.63
N ARG A 265 -8.77 -0.20 16.57
CA ARG A 265 -8.46 1.18 16.20
C ARG A 265 -9.71 1.84 15.65
N GLY A 266 -10.15 2.95 16.22
CA GLY A 266 -11.33 3.69 15.75
C GLY A 266 -11.90 4.59 16.84
N THR A 267 -13.00 5.27 16.53
CA THR A 267 -13.60 6.24 17.45
C THR A 267 -14.55 5.57 18.43
N CYS A 268 -14.25 5.67 19.73
CA CYS A 268 -15.11 5.15 20.80
C CYS A 268 -16.55 5.69 20.67
N GLY A 269 -17.54 4.80 20.79
CA GLY A 269 -18.96 5.10 20.56
C GLY A 269 -19.49 4.76 19.17
N TYR A 270 -18.62 4.58 18.19
CA TYR A 270 -18.97 4.09 16.85
C TYR A 270 -18.49 2.65 16.62
N LEU A 271 -17.59 2.15 17.48
CA LEU A 271 -17.07 0.78 17.39
C LEU A 271 -18.17 -0.26 17.61
N ALA A 272 -18.28 -1.21 16.68
CA ALA A 272 -19.20 -2.31 16.77
C ALA A 272 -18.81 -3.31 17.89
N PRO A 273 -19.77 -3.96 18.56
CA PRO A 273 -19.49 -4.86 19.68
C PRO A 273 -18.53 -6.00 19.31
N GLU A 274 -18.64 -6.60 18.12
CA GLU A 274 -17.74 -7.68 17.68
C GLU A 274 -16.29 -7.23 17.49
N TRP A 275 -16.07 -5.93 17.27
CA TRP A 275 -14.74 -5.37 17.17
C TRP A 275 -14.13 -5.18 18.55
N LEU A 276 -14.90 -4.69 19.52
CA LEU A 276 -14.48 -4.55 20.92
C LEU A 276 -14.18 -5.90 21.59
N LEU A 277 -14.87 -6.96 21.16
CA LEU A 277 -14.69 -8.33 21.64
C LEU A 277 -13.64 -9.13 20.83
N GLU A 278 -12.86 -8.46 19.97
CA GLU A 278 -11.79 -9.06 19.15
C GLU A 278 -12.23 -10.24 18.25
N HIS A 279 -13.52 -10.38 17.97
CA HIS A 279 -14.04 -11.47 17.13
C HIS A 279 -13.74 -11.27 15.62
N GLY A 280 -13.12 -10.15 15.24
CA GLY A 280 -12.80 -9.78 13.86
C GLY A 280 -13.84 -8.86 13.21
N ILE A 281 -13.36 -7.93 12.39
CA ILE A 281 -14.14 -6.89 11.70
C ILE A 281 -14.62 -7.34 10.31
N SER A 282 -15.71 -6.73 9.85
CA SER A 282 -16.33 -6.98 8.53
C SER A 282 -17.02 -5.70 8.04
N GLU A 283 -17.66 -5.74 6.86
CA GLU A 283 -18.52 -4.65 6.39
C GLU A 283 -19.64 -4.29 7.38
N LYS A 284 -20.08 -5.26 8.20
CA LYS A 284 -21.09 -5.04 9.24
C LYS A 284 -20.61 -4.12 10.36
N SER A 285 -19.30 -3.94 10.52
CA SER A 285 -18.75 -2.99 11.47
C SER A 285 -18.98 -1.54 11.00
N ASP A 286 -18.88 -1.27 9.68
CA ASP A 286 -19.25 0.02 9.10
C ASP A 286 -20.77 0.27 9.17
N VAL A 287 -21.58 -0.77 8.95
CA VAL A 287 -23.05 -0.69 9.09
C VAL A 287 -23.44 -0.23 10.50
N TYR A 288 -22.78 -0.77 11.54
CA TYR A 288 -23.02 -0.36 12.92
C TYR A 288 -22.69 1.12 13.13
N SER A 289 -21.50 1.56 12.73
CA SER A 289 -21.06 2.95 12.82
C SER A 289 -22.04 3.90 12.09
N TYR A 290 -22.50 3.50 10.90
CA TYR A 290 -23.53 4.22 10.14
C TYR A 290 -24.85 4.34 10.91
N GLY A 291 -25.31 3.26 11.55
CA GLY A 291 -26.51 3.28 12.39
C GLY A 291 -26.40 4.27 13.56
N ILE A 292 -25.23 4.37 14.18
CA ILE A 292 -24.95 5.38 15.22
C ILE A 292 -25.06 6.80 14.64
N VAL A 293 -24.46 7.05 13.46
CA VAL A 293 -24.56 8.34 12.77
C VAL A 293 -26.01 8.70 12.45
N LEU A 294 -26.84 7.74 12.02
CA LEU A 294 -28.27 7.98 11.80
C LEU A 294 -28.98 8.47 13.05
N LEU A 295 -28.74 7.82 14.20
CA LEU A 295 -29.33 8.24 15.47
C LEU A 295 -28.89 9.65 15.85
N GLU A 296 -27.59 9.96 15.71
CA GLU A 296 -27.07 11.30 15.99
C GLU A 296 -27.67 12.37 15.05
N MET A 297 -27.91 12.03 13.78
CA MET A 297 -28.62 12.91 12.84
C MET A 297 -30.09 13.09 13.23
N ILE A 298 -30.78 12.06 13.74
CA ILE A 298 -32.18 12.22 14.15
C ILE A 298 -32.27 13.11 15.40
N GLY A 299 -31.45 12.84 16.42
CA GLY A 299 -31.54 13.53 17.71
C GLY A 299 -30.72 14.81 17.87
N GLY A 300 -29.84 15.11 16.91
CA GLY A 300 -29.00 16.32 16.98
C GLY A 300 -28.05 16.36 18.18
N ARG A 301 -27.73 15.19 18.74
CA ARG A 301 -26.94 15.01 19.96
C ARG A 301 -26.02 13.80 19.83
N ARG A 302 -24.91 13.81 20.57
CA ARG A 302 -23.93 12.71 20.58
C ARG A 302 -24.56 11.44 21.14
N SER A 303 -24.15 10.29 20.61
CA SER A 303 -24.64 8.99 21.07
C SER A 303 -24.14 8.61 22.46
N ILE A 304 -22.98 9.15 22.87
CA ILE A 304 -22.44 9.00 24.23
C ILE A 304 -22.27 10.39 24.85
N MET A 305 -22.87 10.61 26.03
CA MET A 305 -22.71 11.84 26.81
C MET A 305 -22.46 11.52 28.28
N LYS A 306 -21.54 12.24 28.93
CA LYS A 306 -21.40 12.21 30.40
C LYS A 306 -22.36 13.25 30.98
N VAL A 307 -23.38 12.80 31.71
CA VAL A 307 -24.37 13.66 32.36
C VAL A 307 -24.09 13.69 33.86
N GLU A 308 -24.12 14.88 34.47
CA GLU A 308 -24.03 15.01 35.93
C GLU A 308 -25.40 14.74 36.54
N VAL A 309 -25.49 13.71 37.37
CA VAL A 309 -26.70 13.39 38.14
C VAL A 309 -26.43 13.75 39.59
N GLU A 310 -27.35 14.51 40.18
CA GLU A 310 -27.35 14.75 41.63
C GLU A 310 -27.93 13.52 42.32
N GLU A 311 -27.09 12.78 43.05
CA GLU A 311 -27.54 11.71 43.94
C GLU A 311 -27.55 12.24 45.38
N THR A 312 -28.72 12.19 46.01
CA THR A 312 -28.86 12.50 47.43
C THR A 312 -28.59 11.23 48.22
N ASN A 313 -27.51 11.21 49.00
CA ASN A 313 -27.20 10.06 49.83
C ASN A 313 -28.24 9.94 50.96
N LYS A 314 -29.15 8.95 50.88
CA LYS A 314 -30.29 8.76 51.80
C LYS A 314 -29.90 8.63 53.28
N LYS A 315 -28.62 8.39 53.60
CA LYS A 315 -28.11 8.24 54.97
C LYS A 315 -27.43 9.50 55.54
N THR A 316 -26.85 10.36 54.71
CA THR A 316 -26.07 11.53 55.17
C THR A 316 -26.65 12.86 54.71
N ASN A 317 -27.69 12.86 53.86
CA ASN A 317 -28.25 14.06 53.22
C ASN A 317 -27.23 14.91 52.42
N GLU A 318 -26.04 14.37 52.16
CA GLU A 318 -25.05 15.02 51.30
C GLU A 318 -25.40 14.80 49.84
N LYS A 319 -25.34 15.89 49.07
CA LYS A 319 -25.49 15.86 47.61
C LYS A 319 -24.13 15.56 47.00
N SER A 320 -23.99 14.39 46.37
CA SER A 320 -22.82 14.09 45.54
C SER A 320 -23.21 14.19 44.07
N LYS A 321 -22.34 14.82 43.28
CA LYS A 321 -22.50 14.87 41.82
C LYS A 321 -21.79 13.65 41.23
N LYS A 322 -22.57 12.70 40.72
CA LYS A 322 -22.02 11.52 40.03
C LYS A 322 -22.16 11.70 38.53
N LYS A 323 -21.07 11.47 37.78
CA LYS A 323 -21.11 11.47 36.32
C LYS A 323 -21.67 10.13 35.85
N LYS A 324 -22.83 10.14 35.21
CA LYS A 324 -23.45 8.95 34.59
C LYS A 324 -23.26 9.02 33.09
N LEU A 325 -22.85 7.90 32.48
CA LEU A 325 -22.81 7.78 31.02
C LEU A 325 -24.23 7.58 30.51
N GLU A 326 -24.70 8.48 29.66
CA GLU A 326 -25.97 8.37 28.95
C GLU A 326 -25.70 7.88 27.52
N TYR A 327 -26.43 6.84 27.10
CA TYR A 327 -26.32 6.24 25.78
C TYR A 327 -27.60 6.43 24.99
N PHE A 328 -27.53 7.29 23.97
CA PHE A 328 -28.69 7.71 23.21
C PHE A 328 -29.43 6.55 22.51
N PRO A 329 -28.76 5.53 21.94
CA PRO A 329 -29.47 4.40 21.32
C PRO A 329 -30.38 3.62 22.28
N ARG A 330 -30.06 3.54 23.58
CA ARG A 330 -30.95 2.94 24.59
C ARG A 330 -32.23 3.76 24.78
N ILE A 331 -32.10 5.09 24.79
CA ILE A 331 -33.23 6.02 24.90
C ILE A 331 -34.12 5.90 23.66
N VAL A 332 -33.50 5.86 22.47
CA VAL A 332 -34.23 5.68 21.21
C VAL A 332 -35.00 4.36 21.20
N ASN A 333 -34.38 3.25 21.59
CA ASN A 333 -35.07 1.96 21.65
C ASN A 333 -36.23 1.96 22.66
N GLN A 334 -36.07 2.63 23.81
CA GLN A 334 -37.16 2.82 24.77
C GLN A 334 -38.31 3.65 24.19
N LYS A 335 -38.02 4.80 23.56
CA LYS A 335 -39.02 5.67 22.96
C LYS A 335 -39.75 5.03 21.79
N MET A 336 -39.07 4.18 21.03
CA MET A 336 -39.68 3.32 20.01
C MET A 336 -40.74 2.39 20.61
N ARG A 337 -40.43 1.68 21.71
CA ARG A 337 -41.40 0.81 22.41
C ARG A 337 -42.58 1.59 22.99
N GLU A 338 -42.33 2.80 23.49
CA GLU A 338 -43.37 3.69 24.01
C GLU A 338 -44.21 4.36 22.90
N ARG A 339 -43.92 4.13 21.61
CA ARG A 339 -44.54 4.81 20.45
C ARG A 339 -44.39 6.35 20.52
N LYS A 340 -43.28 6.83 21.07
CA LYS A 340 -42.97 8.25 21.29
C LYS A 340 -41.75 8.69 20.47
N VAL A 341 -41.72 8.28 19.21
CA VAL A 341 -40.57 8.50 18.32
C VAL A 341 -40.39 9.98 17.98
N MET A 342 -41.46 10.76 17.95
CA MET A 342 -41.31 12.21 17.70
C MET A 342 -40.56 12.93 18.82
N GLU A 343 -40.51 12.39 20.04
CA GLU A 343 -39.76 12.97 21.17
C GLU A 343 -38.23 12.83 21.02
N ILE A 344 -37.74 11.95 20.13
CA ILE A 344 -36.29 11.78 19.92
C ILE A 344 -35.74 12.73 18.85
N VAL A 345 -36.60 13.39 18.08
CA VAL A 345 -36.18 14.26 16.97
C VAL A 345 -35.57 15.54 17.54
N ASP A 346 -34.50 16.02 16.90
CA ASP A 346 -33.85 17.29 17.22
C ASP A 346 -34.87 18.44 17.18
N GLU A 347 -35.10 19.06 18.34
CA GLU A 347 -36.06 20.16 18.51
C GLU A 347 -35.78 21.39 17.64
N ARG A 348 -34.57 21.50 17.07
CA ARG A 348 -34.22 22.59 16.14
C ARG A 348 -34.74 22.36 14.73
N VAL A 349 -35.22 21.15 14.43
CA VAL A 349 -35.65 20.75 13.10
C VAL A 349 -37.15 20.55 13.11
N GLU A 350 -37.84 21.17 12.15
CA GLU A 350 -39.20 20.79 11.83
C GLU A 350 -39.16 19.40 11.21
N ALA A 351 -39.58 18.40 11.99
CA ALA A 351 -39.54 17.01 11.58
C ALA A 351 -40.40 16.81 10.33
N GLY A 352 -39.95 15.94 9.42
CA GLY A 352 -40.78 15.47 8.32
C GLY A 352 -41.95 14.61 8.81
N ASP A 353 -42.61 13.94 7.87
CA ASP A 353 -43.69 12.99 8.17
C ASP A 353 -43.24 11.94 9.23
N GLU A 354 -44.13 11.64 10.19
CA GLU A 354 -43.85 10.68 11.27
C GLU A 354 -43.43 9.31 10.70
N GLY A 355 -43.98 8.92 9.55
CA GLY A 355 -43.58 7.72 8.83
C GLY A 355 -42.13 7.74 8.35
N GLN A 356 -41.61 8.89 7.91
CA GLN A 356 -40.19 9.03 7.56
C GLN A 356 -39.28 8.97 8.79
N VAL A 357 -39.66 9.61 9.89
CA VAL A 357 -38.92 9.55 11.16
C VAL A 357 -38.85 8.11 11.64
N MET A 358 -40.00 7.43 11.70
CA MET A 358 -40.11 6.02 12.09
C MET A 358 -39.22 5.13 11.22
N LYS A 359 -39.26 5.31 9.90
CA LYS A 359 -38.43 4.56 8.96
C LYS A 359 -36.94 4.73 9.28
N LEU A 360 -36.48 5.98 9.43
CA LEU A 360 -35.06 6.27 9.66
C LEU A 360 -34.58 5.68 11.00
N VAL A 361 -35.43 5.72 12.04
CA VAL A 361 -35.16 5.11 13.34
C VAL A 361 -35.09 3.60 13.24
N CYS A 362 -36.05 2.95 12.57
CA CYS A 362 -36.02 1.51 12.37
C CYS A 362 -34.77 1.07 11.60
N VAL A 363 -34.41 1.78 10.53
CA VAL A 363 -33.16 1.52 9.78
C VAL A 363 -31.94 1.65 10.71
N ALA A 364 -31.87 2.71 11.51
CA ALA A 364 -30.77 2.91 12.45
C ALA A 364 -30.66 1.76 13.47
N LEU A 365 -31.80 1.33 14.04
CA LEU A 365 -31.87 0.23 14.99
C LEU A 365 -31.58 -1.15 14.37
N TRP A 366 -31.90 -1.36 13.10
CA TRP A 366 -31.46 -2.54 12.33
C TRP A 366 -29.94 -2.54 12.12
N CYS A 367 -29.36 -1.37 11.86
CA CYS A 367 -27.92 -1.22 11.66
C CYS A 367 -27.10 -1.47 12.93
N ILE A 368 -27.62 -1.15 14.13
CA ILE A 368 -26.88 -1.27 15.40
C ILE A 368 -27.14 -2.58 16.17
N GLN A 369 -27.71 -3.60 15.53
CA GLN A 369 -27.94 -4.89 16.17
C GLN A 369 -26.64 -5.49 16.72
N GLU A 370 -26.69 -6.13 17.89
CA GLU A 370 -25.49 -6.72 18.52
C GLU A 370 -24.82 -7.77 17.65
N LYS A 371 -25.62 -8.68 17.07
CA LYS A 371 -25.11 -9.72 16.18
C LYS A 371 -24.91 -9.14 14.78
N ALA A 372 -23.67 -9.07 14.32
CA ALA A 372 -23.32 -8.57 12.99
C ALA A 372 -24.14 -9.20 11.85
N LYS A 373 -24.45 -10.50 11.93
CA LYS A 373 -25.27 -11.22 10.94
C LYS A 373 -26.73 -10.73 10.83
N ASN A 374 -27.25 -10.07 11.86
CA ASN A 374 -28.61 -9.52 11.85
C ASN A 374 -28.67 -8.13 11.22
N ARG A 375 -27.52 -7.47 11.02
CA ARG A 375 -27.46 -6.15 10.40
C ARG A 375 -27.64 -6.28 8.89
N PRO A 376 -28.43 -5.40 8.25
CA PRO A 376 -28.57 -5.39 6.80
C PRO A 376 -27.26 -5.03 6.12
N ASP A 377 -27.13 -5.39 4.85
CA ASP A 377 -26.05 -4.88 3.99
C ASP A 377 -26.39 -3.45 3.54
N MET A 378 -25.38 -2.65 3.20
CA MET A 378 -25.62 -1.24 2.82
C MET A 378 -26.48 -1.08 1.57
N ALA A 379 -26.45 -2.05 0.65
CA ALA A 379 -27.38 -2.10 -0.49
C ALA A 379 -28.85 -2.20 -0.02
N MET A 380 -29.14 -3.08 0.95
CA MET A 380 -30.49 -3.20 1.53
C MET A 380 -30.90 -1.93 2.29
N VAL A 381 -29.96 -1.32 3.01
CA VAL A 381 -30.19 -0.03 3.69
C VAL A 381 -30.64 1.04 2.71
N ILE A 382 -30.04 1.13 1.51
CA ILE A 382 -30.46 2.07 0.47
C ILE A 382 -31.90 1.80 0.04
N GLU A 383 -32.24 0.53 -0.24
CA GLU A 383 -33.60 0.14 -0.65
C GLU A 383 -34.65 0.46 0.42
N MET A 384 -34.32 0.27 1.70
CA MET A 384 -35.14 0.65 2.85
C MET A 384 -35.36 2.16 2.90
N LEU A 385 -34.29 2.96 2.77
CA LEU A 385 -34.36 4.43 2.83
C LEU A 385 -35.07 5.03 1.63
N GLU A 386 -34.89 4.47 0.43
CA GLU A 386 -35.61 4.94 -0.76
C GLU A 386 -37.08 4.48 -0.78
N GLY A 387 -37.51 3.67 0.20
CA GLY A 387 -38.89 3.21 0.34
C GLY A 387 -39.30 2.14 -0.66
N ARG A 388 -38.32 1.49 -1.31
CA ARG A 388 -38.54 0.38 -2.24
C ARG A 388 -38.85 -0.92 -1.51
N VAL A 389 -38.39 -1.04 -0.27
CA VAL A 389 -38.66 -2.17 0.63
C VAL A 389 -39.32 -1.66 1.91
N PRO A 390 -40.41 -2.31 2.39
CA PRO A 390 -41.02 -1.96 3.66
C PRO A 390 -40.07 -2.26 4.82
N VAL A 391 -39.99 -1.32 5.76
CA VAL A 391 -39.14 -1.44 6.95
C VAL A 391 -39.97 -1.96 8.12
N SER A 392 -39.72 -3.20 8.54
CA SER A 392 -40.33 -3.77 9.74
C SER A 392 -39.63 -3.26 11.02
N GLU A 393 -40.33 -3.35 12.15
CA GLU A 393 -39.72 -3.10 13.45
C GLU A 393 -38.56 -4.08 13.70
N PRO A 394 -37.40 -3.59 14.18
CA PRO A 394 -36.25 -4.41 14.46
C PRO A 394 -36.44 -5.24 15.74
N PRO A 395 -35.76 -6.39 15.86
CA PRO A 395 -35.76 -7.16 17.09
C PRO A 395 -35.11 -6.37 18.24
N ASP A 396 -35.60 -6.62 19.46
CA ASP A 396 -35.07 -6.00 20.69
C ASP A 396 -33.60 -6.38 20.90
N SER A 397 -32.75 -5.38 21.16
CA SER A 397 -31.33 -5.56 21.46
C SER A 397 -31.03 -5.03 22.87
N GLN A 398 -30.17 -5.72 23.62
CA GLN A 398 -29.74 -5.32 24.96
C GLN A 398 -28.80 -4.10 24.94
N LEU A 399 -28.17 -3.81 23.80
CA LEU A 399 -27.24 -2.71 23.55
C LEU A 399 -26.06 -2.72 24.55
N VAL A 400 -25.47 -3.91 24.72
CA VAL A 400 -24.42 -4.25 25.70
C VAL A 400 -23.15 -3.39 25.59
N VAL A 401 -22.95 -2.67 24.48
CA VAL A 401 -21.81 -1.76 24.27
C VAL A 401 -21.66 -0.73 25.39
N VAL A 402 -22.76 -0.27 26.00
CA VAL A 402 -22.72 0.67 27.14
C VAL A 402 -22.09 0.04 28.37
N ASP A 403 -22.40 -1.22 28.63
CA ASP A 403 -21.91 -1.93 29.80
C ASP A 403 -20.42 -2.26 29.64
N LEU A 404 -19.97 -2.49 28.39
CA LEU A 404 -18.55 -2.60 28.02
C LEU A 404 -17.78 -1.27 28.18
N LEU A 405 -18.42 -0.14 27.88
CA LEU A 405 -17.81 1.19 27.95
C LEU A 405 -17.87 1.85 29.34
N ALA A 406 -18.89 1.54 30.15
CA ALA A 406 -19.10 2.11 31.48
C ALA A 406 -18.25 1.45 32.58
N ALA A 407 -17.63 0.31 32.30
CA ALA A 407 -16.77 -0.41 33.25
C ALA A 407 -15.30 0.09 33.25
N GLY A 408 -14.94 1.07 32.41
CA GLY A 408 -13.65 1.76 32.43
C GLY A 408 -13.75 3.12 33.12
N ASP A 409 -13.28 3.22 34.36
CA ASP A 409 -13.27 4.47 35.16
C ASP A 409 -12.08 5.40 34.84
N ASP A 410 -11.23 5.05 33.86
CA ASP A 410 -10.04 5.82 33.50
C ASP A 410 -10.22 6.58 32.17
N ASP A 411 -9.73 7.82 32.10
CA ASP A 411 -9.81 8.75 30.95
C ASP A 411 -9.10 8.26 29.66
N ASP A 412 -8.67 7.00 29.60
CA ASP A 412 -8.12 6.32 28.42
C ASP A 412 -8.97 5.08 28.07
N ALA A 413 -9.91 5.26 27.15
CA ALA A 413 -10.87 4.24 26.72
C ALA A 413 -10.22 2.97 26.15
N THR A 414 -8.98 3.05 25.68
CA THR A 414 -8.21 1.93 25.12
C THR A 414 -7.77 0.92 26.18
N THR A 415 -7.55 1.38 27.42
CA THR A 415 -7.02 0.55 28.51
C THR A 415 -8.15 -0.13 29.31
N GLY A 416 -9.33 0.49 29.38
CA GLY A 416 -10.53 -0.05 30.06
C GLY A 416 -11.15 -1.26 29.35
N VAL A 417 -11.22 -1.24 28.01
CA VAL A 417 -11.84 -2.32 27.20
C VAL A 417 -11.10 -3.66 27.41
N ARG A 418 -9.77 -3.63 27.50
CA ARG A 418 -8.93 -4.83 27.67
C ARG A 418 -9.20 -5.57 29.00
N ARG A 419 -9.50 -4.82 30.07
CA ARG A 419 -9.78 -5.36 31.42
C ARG A 419 -11.15 -6.02 31.52
N VAL A 420 -12.13 -5.52 30.77
CA VAL A 420 -13.51 -6.04 30.74
C VAL A 420 -13.62 -7.29 29.89
N VAL A 421 -12.88 -7.38 28.77
CA VAL A 421 -12.80 -8.59 27.95
C VAL A 421 -12.25 -9.76 28.77
N GLU A 422 -11.23 -9.54 29.61
CA GLU A 422 -10.74 -10.55 30.56
C GLU A 422 -11.78 -10.93 31.63
N THR A 423 -12.61 -9.98 32.09
CA THR A 423 -13.61 -10.21 33.16
C THR A 423 -14.86 -10.92 32.63
N VAL A 424 -15.33 -10.59 31.42
CA VAL A 424 -16.53 -11.20 30.80
C VAL A 424 -16.23 -12.63 30.34
N LEU A 425 -15.02 -12.90 29.83
CA LEU A 425 -14.55 -14.25 29.47
C LEU A 425 -14.38 -15.18 30.69
N LEU A 426 -14.37 -14.64 31.91
CA LEU A 426 -14.24 -15.40 33.17
C LEU A 426 -15.55 -15.50 33.97
N SER A 427 -16.69 -15.05 33.44
CA SER A 427 -17.98 -15.16 34.14
C SER A 427 -18.65 -16.55 33.92
N PRO A 428 -19.01 -17.29 34.99
CA PRO A 428 -19.59 -18.63 34.88
C PRO A 428 -21.10 -18.54 34.69
N SER A 429 -21.57 -18.16 33.50
CA SER A 429 -23.00 -18.22 33.15
C SER A 429 -23.25 -18.14 31.66
N ALA A 430 -22.86 -19.20 30.93
CA ALA A 430 -23.48 -19.60 29.67
C ALA A 430 -23.12 -21.07 29.37
N SER A 431 -23.63 -21.97 30.20
CA SER A 431 -23.67 -23.39 29.87
C SER A 431 -24.63 -23.61 28.70
N SER A 432 -24.25 -24.55 27.82
CA SER A 432 -25.02 -25.10 26.69
C SER A 432 -24.76 -24.47 25.31
N GLN A 433 -23.60 -24.76 24.73
CA GLN A 433 -23.45 -25.23 23.33
C GLN A 433 -22.01 -25.70 23.10
N HIS A 434 -21.62 -26.79 23.75
CA HIS A 434 -20.50 -27.63 23.33
C HIS A 434 -21.10 -28.81 22.58
N CYS A 435 -20.97 -28.84 21.25
CA CYS A 435 -21.17 -30.08 20.51
C CYS A 435 -20.35 -30.08 19.22
N LEU A 436 -19.49 -31.11 19.16
CA LEU A 436 -18.91 -31.73 17.97
C LEU A 436 -17.78 -30.95 17.28
N LEU A 437 -16.55 -31.39 17.55
CA LEU A 437 -15.68 -32.02 16.55
C LEU A 437 -14.42 -32.54 17.25
N SER A 438 -14.51 -33.73 17.85
CA SER A 438 -13.36 -34.60 18.06
C SER A 438 -13.78 -36.03 17.73
N GLU A 439 -13.31 -36.52 16.60
CA GLU A 439 -12.76 -37.88 16.41
C GLU A 439 -12.62 -38.11 14.91
N MET A 440 -11.37 -38.25 14.46
CA MET A 440 -10.89 -39.39 13.68
C MET A 440 -9.39 -39.18 13.47
N SER A 441 -8.63 -39.85 14.34
CA SER A 441 -7.19 -40.03 14.23
C SER A 441 -6.93 -41.33 13.48
N ILE A 442 -5.99 -41.36 12.53
CA ILE A 442 -5.28 -42.57 12.17
C ILE A 442 -3.78 -42.31 12.37
N SER A 443 -3.22 -43.20 13.17
CA SER A 443 -1.91 -43.27 13.81
C SER A 443 -0.73 -43.58 12.89
N GLY A 444 0.46 -43.08 13.26
CA GLY A 444 1.76 -43.49 12.70
C GLY A 444 2.97 -42.91 13.44
N ALA A 445 3.28 -43.48 14.61
CA ALA A 445 4.55 -43.58 15.37
C ALA A 445 5.71 -42.54 15.26
N ALA A 446 5.91 -41.85 16.40
CA ALA A 446 7.13 -41.50 17.16
C ALA A 446 8.56 -41.60 16.58
N LEU A 447 9.36 -40.53 16.78
CA LEU A 447 10.60 -40.47 17.60
C LEU A 447 11.30 -39.09 17.54
N GLY A 448 11.76 -38.58 18.69
CA GLY A 448 12.93 -37.68 18.76
C GLY A 448 12.69 -36.23 19.20
N SER A 449 12.98 -35.97 20.47
CA SER A 449 12.93 -34.67 21.17
C SER A 449 13.89 -33.61 20.61
N GLY A 450 13.40 -32.36 20.50
CA GLY A 450 14.19 -31.16 20.79
C GLY A 450 14.40 -30.16 19.64
N ARG A 451 13.48 -29.21 19.46
CA ARG A 451 13.72 -27.75 19.32
C ARG A 451 12.45 -27.01 18.85
N ILE A 452 12.07 -25.98 19.62
CA ILE A 452 11.26 -24.79 19.33
C ILE A 452 10.25 -24.92 18.17
N LEU A 453 8.96 -24.91 18.52
CA LEU A 453 7.79 -24.93 17.63
C LEU A 453 7.88 -23.81 16.56
N GLY A 454 8.31 -24.14 15.34
CA GLY A 454 8.14 -23.28 14.17
C GLY A 454 6.66 -23.24 13.80
N ARG A 455 6.07 -22.05 13.77
CA ARG A 455 4.75 -21.83 13.16
C ARG A 455 4.81 -22.33 11.71
N ALA A 456 3.91 -23.23 11.31
CA ALA A 456 3.80 -23.64 9.91
C ALA A 456 3.48 -22.41 9.05
N VAL A 457 4.33 -22.12 8.06
CA VAL A 457 4.12 -21.03 7.11
C VAL A 457 3.03 -21.45 6.13
N GLU A 458 1.89 -20.76 6.17
CA GLU A 458 0.74 -21.05 5.31
C GLU A 458 0.83 -20.24 4.01
N PHE A 459 1.08 -20.94 2.90
CA PHE A 459 1.09 -20.34 1.56
C PHE A 459 -0.34 -20.13 1.07
N GLY A 460 -0.55 -19.03 0.33
CA GLY A 460 -1.85 -18.72 -0.26
C GLY A 460 -2.21 -19.65 -1.41
N LYS A 461 -3.37 -19.39 -2.04
CA LYS A 461 -3.89 -20.22 -3.13
C LYS A 461 -2.91 -20.32 -4.31
N THR A 462 -2.71 -21.55 -4.79
CA THR A 462 -1.93 -21.84 -6.01
C THR A 462 -2.82 -21.92 -7.23
N HIS A 463 -2.48 -21.18 -8.27
CA HIS A 463 -3.17 -21.15 -9.55
C HIS A 463 -2.38 -21.97 -10.58
N VAL A 464 -3.05 -22.78 -11.38
CA VAL A 464 -2.40 -23.64 -12.37
C VAL A 464 -2.96 -23.35 -13.75
N VAL A 465 -2.10 -22.91 -14.67
CA VAL A 465 -2.42 -22.80 -16.09
C VAL A 465 -1.99 -24.09 -16.76
N ARG A 466 -2.96 -24.83 -17.31
CA ARG A 466 -2.69 -26.11 -17.98
C ARG A 466 -2.10 -25.87 -19.37
N PRO A 467 -1.19 -26.73 -19.84
CA PRO A 467 -0.66 -26.64 -21.19
C PRO A 467 -1.80 -26.87 -22.20
N LYS A 468 -1.82 -26.07 -23.26
CA LYS A 468 -2.79 -26.18 -24.37
C LYS A 468 -2.38 -27.25 -25.39
N GLY A 469 -1.08 -27.55 -25.47
CA GLY A 469 -0.48 -28.59 -26.31
C GLY A 469 0.14 -29.71 -25.50
N LYS A 470 1.07 -30.47 -26.10
CA LYS A 470 1.81 -31.53 -25.41
C LYS A 470 2.62 -30.92 -24.27
N HIS A 471 2.37 -31.38 -23.04
CA HIS A 471 3.11 -30.97 -21.85
C HIS A 471 4.58 -31.41 -21.96
N GLN A 472 5.49 -30.45 -21.99
CA GLN A 472 6.93 -30.68 -22.14
C GLN A 472 7.76 -30.00 -21.04
N ALA A 473 7.22 -28.95 -20.43
CA ALA A 473 7.85 -28.25 -19.32
C ALA A 473 6.83 -27.77 -18.29
N THR A 474 7.28 -27.67 -17.04
CA THR A 474 6.54 -27.04 -15.94
C THR A 474 7.39 -25.93 -15.36
N ILE A 475 6.84 -24.72 -15.29
CA ILE A 475 7.50 -23.56 -14.70
C ILE A 475 6.67 -23.06 -13.52
N VAL A 476 7.30 -22.99 -12.34
CA VAL A 476 6.72 -22.26 -11.20
C VAL A 476 7.04 -20.78 -11.38
N TRP A 477 6.00 -19.94 -11.42
CA TRP A 477 6.14 -18.49 -11.60
C TRP A 477 5.78 -17.71 -10.34
N LEU A 478 6.74 -16.95 -9.82
CA LEU A 478 6.64 -16.24 -8.56
C LEU A 478 6.33 -14.75 -8.77
N HIS A 479 5.26 -14.29 -8.12
CA HIS A 479 4.81 -12.91 -8.22
C HIS A 479 5.69 -11.93 -7.42
N GLY A 480 5.54 -10.63 -7.67
CA GLY A 480 6.22 -9.57 -6.93
C GLY A 480 5.62 -9.30 -5.54
N LEU A 481 6.28 -8.45 -4.76
CA LEU A 481 5.83 -8.08 -3.41
C LEU A 481 4.43 -7.44 -3.43
N GLY A 482 3.50 -7.96 -2.63
CA GLY A 482 2.13 -7.45 -2.53
C GLY A 482 1.17 -7.90 -3.64
N ASP A 483 1.64 -8.74 -4.57
CA ASP A 483 0.81 -9.35 -5.62
C ASP A 483 0.37 -10.79 -5.22
N ASN A 484 -0.27 -11.54 -6.12
CA ASN A 484 -0.66 -12.92 -5.90
C ASN A 484 -0.54 -13.78 -7.16
N GLY A 485 -0.70 -15.10 -7.01
CA GLY A 485 -0.59 -16.06 -8.12
C GLY A 485 -1.68 -15.92 -9.18
N SER A 486 -2.86 -15.39 -8.81
CA SER A 486 -3.98 -15.20 -9.74
C SER A 486 -3.63 -14.20 -10.85
N SER A 487 -3.05 -13.05 -10.47
CA SER A 487 -2.65 -11.99 -11.41
C SER A 487 -1.73 -12.51 -12.52
N TRP A 488 -0.73 -13.30 -12.16
CA TRP A 488 0.24 -13.87 -13.10
C TRP A 488 -0.33 -15.03 -13.91
N SER A 489 -1.23 -15.83 -13.33
CA SER A 489 -1.85 -16.94 -14.07
C SER A 489 -2.63 -16.43 -15.28
N GLN A 490 -3.32 -15.29 -15.16
CA GLN A 490 -4.05 -14.65 -16.26
C GLN A 490 -3.11 -14.17 -17.37
N LEU A 491 -1.98 -13.56 -17.03
CA LEU A 491 -1.00 -13.12 -18.02
C LEU A 491 -0.34 -14.32 -18.73
N LEU A 492 0.12 -15.31 -17.98
CA LEU A 492 0.82 -16.48 -18.52
C LEU A 492 -0.05 -17.35 -19.42
N GLU A 493 -1.37 -17.39 -19.17
CA GLU A 493 -2.34 -18.08 -20.04
C GLU A 493 -2.43 -17.46 -21.45
N THR A 494 -2.11 -16.17 -21.60
CA THR A 494 -2.12 -15.48 -22.88
C THR A 494 -0.87 -15.70 -23.72
N LEU A 495 0.22 -16.21 -23.12
CA LEU A 495 1.49 -16.39 -23.83
C LEU A 495 1.39 -17.52 -24.87
N PRO A 496 2.06 -17.38 -26.03
CA PRO A 496 2.10 -18.38 -27.09
C PRO A 496 3.04 -19.55 -26.74
N LEU A 497 2.89 -20.13 -25.55
CA LEU A 497 3.70 -21.24 -25.03
C LEU A 497 2.80 -22.44 -24.68
N PRO A 498 2.20 -23.10 -25.68
CA PRO A 498 1.18 -24.13 -25.43
C PRO A 498 1.73 -25.37 -24.72
N ASN A 499 3.03 -25.62 -24.77
CA ASN A 499 3.68 -26.80 -24.19
C ASN A 499 4.09 -26.66 -22.72
N ILE A 500 3.90 -25.47 -22.13
CA ILE A 500 4.29 -25.18 -20.75
C ILE A 500 3.08 -25.24 -19.81
N LYS A 501 3.23 -25.96 -18.71
CA LYS A 501 2.35 -25.84 -17.53
C LYS A 501 2.90 -24.75 -16.62
N TRP A 502 2.06 -23.78 -16.24
CA TRP A 502 2.45 -22.75 -15.27
C TRP A 502 1.84 -23.05 -13.91
N ILE A 503 2.65 -22.98 -12.87
CA ILE A 503 2.21 -23.06 -11.48
C ILE A 503 2.50 -21.70 -10.85
N CYS A 504 1.46 -20.98 -10.46
CA CYS A 504 1.54 -19.63 -9.88
C CYS A 504 1.08 -19.70 -8.42
N PRO A 505 1.99 -20.03 -7.47
CA PRO A 505 1.66 -20.01 -6.06
C PRO A 505 1.48 -18.58 -5.55
N THR A 506 0.75 -18.42 -4.46
CA THR A 506 0.65 -17.15 -3.73
C THR A 506 1.49 -17.21 -2.48
N ALA A 507 2.38 -16.24 -2.30
CA ALA A 507 3.25 -16.14 -1.14
C ALA A 507 2.45 -15.96 0.17
N PRO A 508 2.99 -16.39 1.33
CA PRO A 508 2.35 -16.15 2.62
C PRO A 508 2.21 -14.66 2.90
N SER A 509 1.17 -14.29 3.65
CA SER A 509 1.06 -12.95 4.22
C SER A 509 1.96 -12.86 5.45
N GLN A 510 3.07 -12.14 5.33
CA GLN A 510 4.06 -12.01 6.40
C GLN A 510 4.52 -10.56 6.59
N PRO A 511 4.90 -10.16 7.82
CA PRO A 511 5.46 -8.83 8.09
C PRO A 511 6.68 -8.54 7.23
N ILE A 512 6.75 -7.35 6.61
CA ILE A 512 7.91 -6.92 5.82
C ILE A 512 8.59 -5.73 6.46
N SER A 513 9.87 -5.88 6.81
CA SER A 513 10.73 -4.90 7.49
C SER A 513 10.89 -3.61 6.67
N LEU A 514 11.01 -3.69 5.34
CA LEU A 514 11.03 -2.56 4.40
C LEU A 514 9.76 -1.72 4.53
N PHE A 515 8.67 -2.38 4.92
CA PHE A 515 7.38 -1.74 5.17
C PHE A 515 7.12 -1.45 6.65
N GLY A 516 8.13 -1.59 7.53
CA GLY A 516 7.99 -1.37 8.97
C GLY A 516 7.18 -2.47 9.66
N GLY A 517 7.27 -3.71 9.19
CA GLY A 517 6.55 -4.86 9.72
C GLY A 517 5.10 -5.00 9.22
N PHE A 518 4.70 -4.26 8.18
CA PHE A 518 3.36 -4.39 7.60
C PHE A 518 3.22 -5.75 6.89
N PRO A 519 2.15 -6.53 7.15
CA PRO A 519 1.95 -7.82 6.50
C PRO A 519 1.63 -7.61 5.01
N SER A 520 2.40 -8.26 4.16
CA SER A 520 2.21 -8.28 2.71
C SER A 520 2.43 -9.70 2.20
N THR A 521 1.84 -10.04 1.06
CA THR A 521 2.18 -11.29 0.36
C THR A 521 3.64 -11.22 -0.06
N ALA A 522 4.48 -12.05 0.56
CA ALA A 522 5.91 -11.98 0.34
C ALA A 522 6.62 -13.31 0.48
N TRP A 523 7.70 -13.49 -0.29
CA TRP A 523 8.47 -14.75 -0.31
C TRP A 523 9.51 -14.79 0.80
N PHE A 524 10.07 -13.64 1.18
CA PHE A 524 11.07 -13.48 2.23
C PHE A 524 11.02 -12.04 2.74
N ASP A 525 11.57 -11.79 3.92
CA ASP A 525 11.66 -10.44 4.48
C ASP A 525 12.76 -9.61 3.80
N VAL A 526 12.46 -8.33 3.57
CA VAL A 526 13.40 -7.36 2.99
C VAL A 526 13.52 -6.23 3.99
N VAL A 527 14.71 -5.98 4.54
CA VAL A 527 14.93 -4.88 5.51
C VAL A 527 15.18 -3.54 4.79
N GLY A 528 15.66 -3.59 3.55
CA GLY A 528 15.95 -2.44 2.69
C GLY A 528 16.38 -2.90 1.29
N ILE A 529 16.17 -2.08 0.25
CA ILE A 529 16.80 -2.29 -1.08
C ILE A 529 18.17 -1.59 -1.05
N ASN A 530 19.07 -2.09 -0.21
CA ASN A 530 20.44 -1.62 -0.08
C ASN A 530 21.41 -2.75 -0.40
N GLU A 531 22.51 -2.43 -1.10
CA GLU A 531 23.52 -3.43 -1.46
C GLU A 531 24.18 -4.06 -0.21
N ASP A 532 24.08 -3.40 0.95
CA ASP A 532 24.71 -3.78 2.22
C ASP A 532 23.77 -4.32 3.30
N GLY A 533 22.50 -4.54 2.99
CA GLY A 533 21.54 -5.13 3.92
C GLY A 533 21.78 -6.62 4.17
N PRO A 534 21.32 -7.15 5.31
CA PRO A 534 21.25 -8.59 5.53
C PRO A 534 20.16 -9.22 4.65
N ASP A 535 20.45 -10.39 4.07
CA ASP A 535 19.47 -11.22 3.35
C ASP A 535 18.70 -12.12 4.34
N ASP A 536 17.37 -12.24 4.17
CA ASP A 536 16.55 -13.22 4.90
C ASP A 536 16.71 -14.62 4.29
N VAL A 537 17.80 -15.28 4.66
CA VAL A 537 18.12 -16.64 4.18
C VAL A 537 17.07 -17.66 4.60
N GLU A 538 16.48 -17.50 5.79
CA GLU A 538 15.46 -18.42 6.30
C GLU A 538 14.18 -18.35 5.47
N GLY A 539 13.68 -17.14 5.20
CA GLY A 539 12.53 -16.94 4.31
C GLY A 539 12.80 -17.41 2.88
N LEU A 540 13.99 -17.15 2.36
CA LEU A 540 14.41 -17.63 1.04
C LEU A 540 14.43 -19.17 0.95
N ASP A 541 14.95 -19.86 1.97
CA ASP A 541 14.96 -21.31 2.05
C ASP A 541 13.54 -21.89 2.11
N VAL A 542 12.66 -21.29 2.93
CA VAL A 542 11.26 -21.70 3.03
C VAL A 542 10.54 -21.54 1.68
N ALA A 543 10.73 -20.41 1.00
CA ALA A 543 10.13 -20.18 -0.31
C ALA A 543 10.69 -21.12 -1.37
N ALA A 544 12.01 -21.32 -1.43
CA ALA A 544 12.64 -22.24 -2.37
C ALA A 544 12.23 -23.70 -2.12
N ALA A 545 12.06 -24.11 -0.86
CA ALA A 545 11.56 -25.44 -0.50
C ALA A 545 10.10 -25.64 -0.93
N HIS A 546 9.26 -24.62 -0.80
CA HIS A 546 7.89 -24.66 -1.30
C HIS A 546 7.84 -24.83 -2.83
N VAL A 547 8.67 -24.06 -3.57
CA VAL A 547 8.82 -24.20 -5.03
C VAL A 547 9.30 -25.60 -5.39
N ALA A 548 10.29 -26.13 -4.68
CA ALA A 548 10.81 -27.47 -4.90
C ALA A 548 9.72 -28.54 -4.71
N ASN A 549 8.89 -28.42 -3.69
CA ASN A 549 7.77 -29.33 -3.42
C ASN A 549 6.68 -29.27 -4.50
N LEU A 550 6.43 -28.10 -5.10
CA LEU A 550 5.51 -27.98 -6.24
C LEU A 550 6.05 -28.71 -7.46
N LEU A 551 7.36 -28.59 -7.72
CA LEU A 551 8.03 -29.21 -8.85
C LEU A 551 8.27 -30.71 -8.67
N SER A 552 8.41 -31.22 -7.44
CA SER A 552 8.64 -32.65 -7.18
C SER A 552 7.46 -33.55 -7.57
N ASN A 553 6.28 -32.97 -7.76
CA ASN A 553 5.09 -33.68 -8.21
C ASN A 553 5.02 -33.86 -9.73
N GLU A 554 5.96 -33.30 -10.48
CA GLU A 554 5.99 -33.39 -11.94
C GLU A 554 6.68 -34.68 -12.41
N PRO A 555 6.24 -35.27 -13.54
CA PRO A 555 6.89 -36.44 -14.14
C PRO A 555 8.36 -36.19 -14.51
N SER A 556 9.18 -37.25 -14.51
CA SER A 556 10.63 -37.15 -14.73
C SER A 556 11.04 -36.77 -16.17
N ASP A 557 10.13 -36.92 -17.14
CA ASP A 557 10.33 -36.50 -18.53
C ASP A 557 10.00 -35.01 -18.78
N ILE A 558 9.45 -34.32 -17.77
CA ILE A 558 9.09 -32.90 -17.85
C ILE A 558 10.27 -32.02 -17.42
N LYS A 559 10.59 -31.02 -18.24
CA LYS A 559 11.62 -30.02 -17.91
C LYS A 559 11.09 -29.07 -16.84
N LEU A 560 11.86 -28.85 -15.78
CA LEU A 560 11.44 -28.05 -14.63
C LEU A 560 12.10 -26.67 -14.67
N GLY A 561 11.34 -25.62 -14.39
CA GLY A 561 11.87 -24.25 -14.33
C GLY A 561 11.27 -23.44 -13.19
N VAL A 562 11.97 -22.37 -12.84
CA VAL A 562 11.48 -21.35 -11.91
C VAL A 562 11.61 -19.99 -12.57
N GLY A 563 10.55 -19.20 -12.51
CA GLY A 563 10.53 -17.83 -13.00
C GLY A 563 9.95 -16.89 -11.96
N GLY A 564 10.21 -15.61 -12.11
CA GLY A 564 9.50 -14.64 -11.29
C GLY A 564 9.75 -13.20 -11.69
N PHE A 565 8.96 -12.32 -11.08
CA PHE A 565 9.02 -10.87 -11.25
C PHE A 565 9.31 -10.19 -9.92
N SER A 566 10.12 -9.13 -9.93
CA SER A 566 10.46 -8.35 -8.74
C SER A 566 11.04 -9.23 -7.63
N MET A 567 10.46 -9.21 -6.42
CA MET A 567 10.88 -10.10 -5.33
C MET A 567 10.79 -11.61 -5.71
N GLY A 568 9.82 -12.01 -6.53
CA GLY A 568 9.74 -13.38 -7.04
C GLY A 568 10.90 -13.76 -7.95
N ALA A 569 11.47 -12.78 -8.68
CA ALA A 569 12.71 -12.99 -9.42
C ALA A 569 13.88 -13.24 -8.47
N GLY A 570 13.89 -12.61 -7.29
CA GLY A 570 14.89 -12.89 -6.25
C GLY A 570 14.86 -14.34 -5.76
N THR A 571 13.68 -14.86 -5.45
CA THR A 571 13.51 -16.28 -5.05
C THR A 571 13.84 -17.24 -6.19
N SER A 572 13.52 -16.86 -7.43
CA SER A 572 13.85 -17.63 -8.64
C SER A 572 15.37 -17.75 -8.83
N LEU A 573 16.09 -16.64 -8.76
CA LEU A 573 17.56 -16.63 -8.86
C LEU A 573 18.22 -17.33 -7.66
N TYR A 574 17.66 -17.19 -6.46
CA TYR A 574 18.12 -17.94 -5.29
C TYR A 574 18.00 -19.46 -5.50
N SER A 575 16.89 -19.93 -6.09
CA SER A 575 16.70 -21.35 -6.45
C SER A 575 17.77 -21.85 -7.43
N ALA A 576 18.26 -20.99 -8.35
CA ALA A 576 19.39 -21.32 -9.22
C ALA A 576 20.67 -21.59 -8.41
N THR A 577 20.93 -20.77 -7.38
CA THR A 577 22.09 -20.97 -6.50
C THR A 577 21.99 -22.25 -5.70
N CYS A 578 20.81 -22.57 -5.15
CA CYS A 578 20.57 -23.82 -4.42
C CYS A 578 20.71 -25.05 -5.30
N PHE A 579 20.25 -24.97 -6.55
CA PHE A 579 20.44 -26.04 -7.53
C PHE A 579 21.93 -26.28 -7.82
N ALA A 580 22.69 -25.20 -8.05
CA ALA A 580 24.12 -25.32 -8.35
C ALA A 580 24.90 -25.93 -7.18
N THR A 581 24.66 -25.44 -5.96
CA THR A 581 25.31 -25.95 -4.73
C THR A 581 24.77 -27.32 -4.30
N GLY A 582 23.58 -27.70 -4.78
CA GLY A 582 22.84 -28.88 -4.32
C GLY A 582 22.29 -28.74 -2.90
N LYS A 583 22.31 -27.54 -2.31
CA LYS A 583 21.89 -27.29 -0.92
C LYS A 583 21.20 -25.93 -0.76
N TYR A 584 20.24 -25.87 0.15
CA TYR A 584 19.66 -24.64 0.70
C TYR A 584 20.69 -23.86 1.54
N GLY A 585 20.37 -22.61 1.89
CA GLY A 585 21.20 -21.76 2.73
C GLY A 585 21.51 -22.36 4.11
N ASN A 586 20.54 -23.06 4.69
CA ASN A 586 20.65 -23.82 5.94
C ASN A 586 21.45 -25.14 5.83
N GLY A 587 21.91 -25.51 4.63
CA GLY A 587 22.71 -26.72 4.38
C GLY A 587 21.92 -27.98 4.05
N ASN A 588 20.58 -27.94 4.10
CA ASN A 588 19.72 -29.06 3.70
C ASN A 588 19.83 -29.33 2.19
N PRO A 589 19.66 -30.58 1.71
CA PRO A 589 19.80 -30.91 0.30
C PRO A 589 18.68 -30.30 -0.55
N TYR A 590 19.05 -29.71 -1.69
CA TYR A 590 18.10 -29.21 -2.70
C TYR A 590 17.73 -30.34 -3.67
N PRO A 591 16.47 -30.80 -3.73
CA PRO A 591 16.12 -32.07 -4.39
C PRO A 591 15.79 -31.94 -5.88
N ILE A 592 15.63 -30.71 -6.41
CA ILE A 592 15.12 -30.49 -7.78
C ILE A 592 16.25 -30.23 -8.76
N ASN A 593 16.14 -30.85 -9.94
CA ASN A 593 17.02 -30.58 -11.08
C ASN A 593 16.38 -29.54 -12.01
N LEU A 594 16.89 -28.31 -12.01
CA LEU A 594 16.34 -27.22 -12.80
C LEU A 594 16.89 -27.23 -14.23
N SER A 595 15.99 -27.04 -15.20
CA SER A 595 16.29 -26.91 -16.63
C SER A 595 16.39 -25.46 -17.09
N THR A 596 15.77 -24.51 -16.38
CA THR A 596 15.82 -23.08 -16.70
C THR A 596 15.45 -22.20 -15.49
N VAL A 597 15.99 -20.99 -15.43
CA VAL A 597 15.62 -19.98 -14.41
C VAL A 597 15.42 -18.61 -15.06
N ILE A 598 14.39 -17.88 -14.63
CA ILE A 598 14.04 -16.55 -15.16
C ILE A 598 13.89 -15.55 -14.03
N GLY A 599 14.44 -14.35 -14.19
CA GLY A 599 14.22 -13.21 -13.31
C GLY A 599 13.92 -11.93 -14.09
N LEU A 600 12.73 -11.36 -13.89
CA LEU A 600 12.33 -10.08 -14.46
C LEU A 600 12.32 -9.00 -13.38
N SER A 601 12.92 -7.83 -13.64
CA SER A 601 12.93 -6.67 -12.73
C SER A 601 13.33 -7.00 -11.28
N GLY A 602 14.29 -7.91 -11.11
CA GLY A 602 14.71 -8.45 -9.81
C GLY A 602 16.15 -8.18 -9.43
N TRP A 603 16.61 -8.84 -8.37
CA TRP A 603 18.00 -8.89 -7.95
C TRP A 603 18.34 -10.30 -7.46
N LEU A 604 19.62 -10.66 -7.41
CA LEU A 604 20.12 -11.91 -6.83
C LEU A 604 20.35 -11.71 -5.31
N PRO A 605 19.55 -12.35 -4.44
CA PRO A 605 19.84 -12.38 -3.01
C PRO A 605 21.11 -13.17 -2.72
N CYS A 606 21.75 -12.91 -1.58
CA CYS A 606 22.93 -13.65 -1.12
C CYS A 606 24.16 -13.59 -2.04
N ALA A 607 24.20 -12.68 -3.03
CA ALA A 607 25.27 -12.59 -4.03
C ALA A 607 26.68 -12.49 -3.41
N LYS A 608 26.81 -11.85 -2.25
CA LYS A 608 28.08 -11.71 -1.50
C LYS A 608 28.63 -13.03 -0.98
N THR A 609 27.75 -13.95 -0.60
CA THR A 609 28.13 -15.25 -0.05
C THR A 609 28.34 -16.31 -1.11
N LEU A 610 28.03 -15.98 -2.38
CA LEU A 610 28.12 -16.91 -3.50
C LEU A 610 29.57 -17.33 -3.79
N ALA A 611 30.53 -16.42 -3.60
CA ALA A 611 31.97 -16.66 -3.80
C ALA A 611 32.51 -17.86 -3.00
N GLY A 612 32.15 -17.97 -1.72
CA GLY A 612 32.63 -19.04 -0.85
C GLY A 612 31.87 -20.38 -0.99
N LYS A 613 30.81 -20.44 -1.80
CA LYS A 613 29.94 -21.62 -1.91
C LYS A 613 30.19 -22.48 -3.15
N LEU A 614 30.99 -22.00 -4.12
CA LEU A 614 31.14 -22.61 -5.45
C LEU A 614 32.59 -23.03 -5.75
N GLU A 615 33.31 -23.53 -4.75
CA GLU A 615 34.72 -23.93 -4.91
C GLU A 615 34.88 -25.29 -5.60
N GLU A 616 33.93 -26.21 -5.40
CA GLU A 616 33.98 -27.58 -5.95
C GLU A 616 33.64 -27.64 -7.45
N GLU A 617 34.39 -28.45 -8.20
CA GLU A 617 34.28 -28.55 -9.66
C GLU A 617 32.90 -29.07 -10.13
N GLN A 618 32.29 -29.97 -9.36
CA GLN A 618 30.95 -30.50 -9.66
C GLN A 618 29.87 -29.41 -9.59
N ILE A 619 30.00 -28.48 -8.64
CA ILE A 619 29.09 -27.35 -8.45
C ILE A 619 29.23 -26.37 -9.64
N LYS A 620 30.47 -26.08 -10.06
CA LYS A 620 30.74 -25.23 -11.24
C LYS A 620 30.14 -25.81 -12.53
N ASN A 621 30.20 -27.12 -12.71
CA ASN A 621 29.59 -27.79 -13.86
C ASN A 621 28.06 -27.68 -13.87
N ARG A 622 27.41 -27.81 -12.70
CA ARG A 622 25.95 -27.59 -12.57
C ARG A 622 25.59 -26.14 -12.89
N ALA A 623 26.28 -25.18 -12.27
CA ALA A 623 26.08 -23.75 -12.54
C ALA A 623 26.25 -23.40 -14.03
N ALA A 624 27.29 -23.90 -14.67
CA ALA A 624 27.60 -23.62 -16.08
C ALA A 624 26.58 -24.21 -17.06
N SER A 625 25.87 -25.26 -16.67
CA SER A 625 24.90 -25.94 -17.55
C SER A 625 23.50 -25.32 -17.52
N LEU A 626 23.13 -24.62 -16.43
CA LEU A 626 21.81 -24.01 -16.22
C LEU A 626 21.64 -22.71 -17.03
N PRO A 627 20.69 -22.64 -17.98
CA PRO A 627 20.31 -21.39 -18.64
C PRO A 627 19.56 -20.46 -17.68
N ILE A 628 20.02 -19.22 -17.56
CA ILE A 628 19.37 -18.19 -16.74
C ILE A 628 19.07 -16.96 -17.60
N LEU A 629 17.83 -16.48 -17.59
CA LEU A 629 17.45 -15.21 -18.21
C LEU A 629 17.22 -14.15 -17.13
N VAL A 630 17.90 -13.01 -17.25
CA VAL A 630 17.68 -11.83 -16.43
C VAL A 630 17.27 -10.68 -17.33
N CYS A 631 16.10 -10.09 -17.09
CA CYS A 631 15.60 -8.93 -17.82
C CYS A 631 15.39 -7.75 -16.88
N HIS A 632 15.81 -6.55 -17.31
CA HIS A 632 15.65 -5.35 -16.50
C HIS A 632 15.42 -4.09 -17.32
N GLY A 633 14.52 -3.23 -16.86
CA GLY A 633 14.28 -1.92 -17.45
C GLY A 633 15.23 -0.84 -16.93
N LYS A 634 15.77 0.00 -17.83
CA LYS A 634 16.58 1.17 -17.43
C LYS A 634 15.78 2.27 -16.72
N GLY A 635 14.45 2.22 -16.83
CA GLY A 635 13.53 3.14 -16.17
C GLY A 635 12.89 2.59 -14.90
N ASP A 636 13.32 1.41 -14.42
CA ASP A 636 12.77 0.79 -13.21
C ASP A 636 13.15 1.62 -11.97
N ASP A 637 12.12 2.22 -11.34
CA ASP A 637 12.23 3.11 -10.18
C ASP A 637 11.95 2.39 -8.85
N VAL A 638 11.61 1.10 -8.88
CA VAL A 638 11.35 0.26 -7.69
C VAL A 638 12.57 -0.60 -7.38
N VAL A 639 13.04 -1.38 -8.36
CA VAL A 639 14.30 -2.14 -8.27
C VAL A 639 15.25 -1.52 -9.29
N PRO A 640 16.23 -0.70 -8.86
CA PRO A 640 17.05 0.05 -9.81
C PRO A 640 17.77 -0.88 -10.79
N TYR A 641 17.82 -0.50 -12.07
CA TYR A 641 18.48 -1.25 -13.15
C TYR A 641 19.85 -1.86 -12.78
N LYS A 642 20.65 -1.11 -12.01
CA LYS A 642 21.97 -1.53 -11.53
C LYS A 642 21.94 -2.84 -10.74
N PHE A 643 20.84 -3.15 -10.05
CA PHE A 643 20.68 -4.40 -9.30
C PHE A 643 20.59 -5.60 -10.25
N GLY A 644 19.80 -5.52 -11.30
CA GLY A 644 19.73 -6.58 -12.33
C GLY A 644 21.06 -6.78 -13.04
N GLU A 645 21.73 -5.68 -13.41
CA GLU A 645 23.06 -5.70 -14.05
C GLU A 645 24.10 -6.39 -13.15
N LYS A 646 24.21 -5.97 -11.89
CA LYS A 646 25.10 -6.59 -10.90
C LYS A 646 24.76 -8.04 -10.62
N SER A 647 23.48 -8.40 -10.61
CA SER A 647 23.04 -9.78 -10.40
C SER A 647 23.53 -10.68 -11.52
N SER A 648 23.43 -10.22 -12.78
CA SER A 648 23.98 -10.94 -13.92
C SER A 648 25.51 -11.03 -13.85
N GLU A 649 26.20 -9.96 -13.50
CA GLU A 649 27.67 -9.97 -13.33
C GLU A 649 28.10 -10.94 -12.23
N ALA A 650 27.38 -10.96 -11.11
CA ALA A 650 27.62 -11.88 -10.01
C ALA A 650 27.41 -13.34 -10.46
N LEU A 651 26.33 -13.66 -11.16
CA LEU A 651 26.09 -15.01 -11.68
C LEU A 651 27.21 -15.45 -12.64
N ILE A 652 27.58 -14.60 -13.60
CA ILE A 652 28.60 -14.93 -14.61
C ILE A 652 29.98 -15.13 -13.97
N SER A 653 30.39 -14.22 -13.08
CA SER A 653 31.67 -14.29 -12.37
C SER A 653 31.81 -15.55 -11.50
N HIS A 654 30.68 -16.13 -11.09
CA HIS A 654 30.59 -17.30 -10.23
C HIS A 654 30.23 -18.59 -10.98
N GLY A 655 30.37 -18.63 -12.31
CA GLY A 655 30.31 -19.88 -13.07
C GLY A 655 28.97 -20.19 -13.74
N PHE A 656 27.95 -19.35 -13.60
CA PHE A 656 26.70 -19.46 -14.37
C PHE A 656 26.89 -18.91 -15.80
N LYS A 657 27.69 -19.63 -16.59
CA LYS A 657 28.15 -19.20 -17.94
C LYS A 657 27.02 -19.00 -18.95
N LYS A 658 25.84 -19.62 -18.75
CA LYS A 658 24.66 -19.48 -19.62
C LYS A 658 23.66 -18.43 -19.13
N THR A 659 24.13 -17.43 -18.38
CA THR A 659 23.30 -16.28 -17.98
C THR A 659 23.18 -15.30 -19.14
N THR A 660 21.95 -14.97 -19.52
CA THR A 660 21.61 -13.96 -20.54
C THR A 660 21.01 -12.74 -19.85
N PHE A 661 21.62 -11.57 -20.03
CA PHE A 661 21.08 -10.30 -19.52
C PHE A 661 20.49 -9.47 -20.65
N LYS A 662 19.25 -9.00 -20.46
CA LYS A 662 18.51 -8.16 -21.40
C LYS A 662 18.09 -6.86 -20.74
N ALA A 663 18.46 -5.75 -21.39
CA ALA A 663 18.16 -4.40 -20.90
C ALA A 663 17.19 -3.70 -21.84
N TYR A 664 16.13 -3.10 -21.27
CA TYR A 664 15.12 -2.37 -22.05
C TYR A 664 15.16 -0.87 -21.74
N ASN A 665 15.20 -0.03 -22.79
CA ASN A 665 15.14 1.42 -22.63
C ASN A 665 13.69 1.85 -22.33
N GLY A 666 13.48 2.64 -21.26
CA GLY A 666 12.15 3.19 -20.94
C GLY A 666 11.18 2.23 -20.26
N LEU A 667 11.56 0.97 -20.04
CA LEU A 667 10.80 0.01 -19.23
C LEU A 667 10.88 0.38 -17.73
N GLY A 668 9.73 0.60 -17.10
CA GLY A 668 9.58 0.79 -15.64
C GLY A 668 9.37 -0.53 -14.90
N HIS A 669 8.87 -0.49 -13.66
CA HIS A 669 8.64 -1.71 -12.84
C HIS A 669 7.33 -2.44 -13.22
N TYR A 670 7.23 -2.90 -14.46
CA TYR A 670 6.13 -3.66 -15.03
C TYR A 670 6.63 -4.40 -16.28
N THR A 671 5.87 -5.36 -16.81
CA THR A 671 6.24 -6.07 -18.05
C THR A 671 5.69 -5.38 -19.29
N ILE A 672 6.40 -5.51 -20.42
CA ILE A 672 5.96 -5.01 -21.74
C ILE A 672 5.88 -6.13 -22.77
N PRO A 673 5.06 -6.01 -23.83
CA PRO A 673 4.94 -7.05 -24.86
C PRO A 673 6.29 -7.48 -25.45
N GLN A 674 7.17 -6.52 -25.77
CA GLN A 674 8.50 -6.82 -26.30
C GLN A 674 9.33 -7.73 -25.37
N GLU A 675 9.32 -7.46 -24.06
CA GLU A 675 10.03 -8.28 -23.08
C GLU A 675 9.44 -9.69 -22.99
N MET A 676 8.12 -9.80 -23.04
CA MET A 676 7.41 -11.08 -22.98
C MET A 676 7.59 -11.91 -24.27
N ASP A 677 7.65 -11.27 -25.44
CA ASP A 677 7.94 -11.93 -26.72
C ASP A 677 9.37 -12.51 -26.72
N GLU A 678 10.35 -11.74 -26.24
CA GLU A 678 11.72 -12.19 -26.08
C GLU A 678 11.82 -13.34 -25.07
N LEU A 679 11.09 -13.28 -23.95
CA LEU A 679 10.98 -14.38 -22.98
C LEU A 679 10.42 -15.65 -23.65
N CYS A 680 9.36 -15.54 -24.44
CA CYS A 680 8.75 -16.69 -25.12
C CYS A 680 9.72 -17.32 -26.12
N ALA A 681 10.40 -16.51 -26.92
CA ALA A 681 11.41 -16.99 -27.87
C ALA A 681 12.58 -17.68 -27.13
N TRP A 682 13.05 -17.08 -26.04
CA TRP A 682 14.14 -17.61 -25.24
C TRP A 682 13.79 -18.94 -24.57
N LEU A 683 12.58 -19.06 -24.00
CA LEU A 683 12.09 -20.30 -23.41
C LEU A 683 11.95 -21.42 -24.44
N THR A 684 11.35 -21.12 -25.58
CA THR A 684 11.17 -22.09 -26.67
C THR A 684 12.51 -22.65 -27.13
N SER A 685 13.50 -21.77 -27.31
CA SER A 685 14.85 -22.15 -27.73
C SER A 685 15.60 -22.95 -26.67
N ASN A 686 15.60 -22.52 -25.41
CA ASN A 686 16.43 -23.14 -24.36
C ASN A 686 15.83 -24.45 -23.84
N LEU A 687 14.51 -24.55 -23.78
CA LEU A 687 13.84 -25.78 -23.39
C LEU A 687 13.61 -26.71 -24.58
N GLY A 688 13.95 -26.32 -25.82
CA GLY A 688 13.74 -27.14 -27.01
C GLY A 688 12.29 -27.61 -27.13
N LEU A 689 11.35 -26.68 -26.91
CA LEU A 689 9.92 -26.97 -26.96
C LEU A 689 9.53 -27.21 -28.43
N GLN A 690 8.83 -28.31 -28.68
CA GLN A 690 8.30 -28.63 -30.01
C GLN A 690 6.83 -28.23 -30.04
N GLY A 691 6.51 -27.27 -30.90
CA GLY A 691 5.18 -26.72 -31.15
C GLY A 691 5.11 -26.18 -32.56
#